data_AF-A0A9D0LNZ3-F1
#
_entry.id   AF-A0A9D0LNZ3-F1
#
_cell.length_a   1.000
_cell.length_b   1.000
_cell.length_c   1.000
_cell.angle_alpha   90.00
_cell.angle_beta   90.00
_cell.angle_gamma   90.00
#
_symmetry.space_group_name_H-M   'P 1'
#
loop_
_entity.id
_entity.type
_entity.pdbx_description
1 polymer ?
#
loop_
_entity_poly.entity_id
_entity_poly.type
_entity_poly.pdbx_seq_one_letter_code
_entity_poly.pdbx_strand_id
1 'polypeptide(L)'
;MDFAHVLGMNKESESPEEERARLQLYINLKLASSGQPTCVPDDAAGFFGISSDLLKSYREKNRLLADYHCWVDQRIQDYLTRYLVDLDLERIPALPTQTLMLDRHGVARELSLPMGKDEFHSDIVSSYRVKQGVLHNPASDRRTTKGSFHIAEGGLPIPGDKKAVPKLTFALMLKHALNPPQDLLTIPFTAGLPKPARMFVSLLLRPIVCPEIPGKDTEKSMEIRFFAPGNLVSNLDFVESIFGNGGNPYLAEFDAALDVDHWTGHTGCVILAPHLVSLTKKEVGLPHWEDANERQRLEGMCWKQEDELYNDGQAFKITARDEAGVIVTLLADNYFGYCKKEVKTQISYSANLFGLAEEEHAGGALAFPRRNHGEEYGVDSRTHKPGYSFADTVERYGDIMDLQPEGYGIDKAWPNIIYVPQRVRMDLNAQTITWHKDGELQTIRLCPGKTYIQPSGYKVEMKKHPGAPSWRLVGMNPEGTFCHKPSTVSGGGKSEISKSLNDAVIYRPLFVDDLQKDLDQVQAIYDQDYTKRFKPGFEEEDRDPTRQPLSPERSLGSVIKLLTPSSTYTDEFNAWLASISPRILALAFLIKRFYRTEWGDRWREHLSVDEVDGAPAHELKLDNRNIVASYLRVGFDREGKWRTFKLRQDYIATEKIQMEDDISASVVVPSKCVANCAPTRKRGQSIKLVKNCEYRLFQRPDDAIIPGFDKQTEKDMSEPDNFLANYEPISGEALSRLVEDVHTFYLFTPPMQALLKSANDEGTGFVVSSAHPRIVDGEPSKNPRYLQIRPDLVK
;
A
#
# COMPACT_ATOMS: atom_id res chain seq x y z
N MET A 1 11.22 -16.69 -1.27
CA MET A 1 9.96 -16.71 -2.03
C MET A 1 10.27 -16.29 -3.46
N ASP A 2 9.87 -17.08 -4.45
CA ASP A 2 9.95 -16.69 -5.85
C ASP A 2 8.82 -15.69 -6.15
N PHE A 3 9.13 -14.40 -6.14
CA PHE A 3 8.17 -13.32 -6.38
C PHE A 3 7.54 -13.40 -7.78
N ALA A 4 8.25 -13.97 -8.77
CA ALA A 4 7.74 -14.08 -10.12
C ALA A 4 6.65 -15.15 -10.21
N HIS A 5 6.88 -16.32 -9.61
CA HIS A 5 5.92 -17.41 -9.63
C HIS A 5 4.72 -17.17 -8.68
N VAL A 6 4.97 -16.59 -7.50
CA VAL A 6 3.95 -16.44 -6.44
C VAL A 6 3.10 -15.18 -6.62
N LEU A 7 3.68 -14.10 -7.15
CA LEU A 7 3.05 -12.76 -7.18
C LEU A 7 3.07 -12.09 -8.57
N GLY A 8 3.71 -12.73 -9.55
CA GLY A 8 3.89 -12.15 -10.88
C GLY A 8 4.91 -11.01 -10.95
N MET A 9 5.66 -10.76 -9.88
CA MET A 9 6.55 -9.59 -9.76
C MET A 9 8.01 -9.95 -10.04
N ASN A 10 8.81 -8.98 -10.51
CA ASN A 10 10.24 -9.15 -10.80
C ASN A 10 10.55 -10.24 -11.86
N LYS A 11 9.66 -10.45 -12.83
CA LYS A 11 9.89 -11.36 -13.96
C LYS A 11 10.96 -10.82 -14.91
N GLU A 12 11.65 -11.73 -15.59
CA GLU A 12 12.46 -11.38 -16.78
C GLU A 12 11.54 -10.80 -17.87
N SER A 13 12.09 -9.92 -18.71
CA SER A 13 11.34 -9.18 -19.73
C SER A 13 10.88 -10.11 -20.87
N GLU A 14 9.80 -10.86 -20.67
CA GLU A 14 9.00 -11.47 -21.74
C GLU A 14 7.96 -10.47 -22.26
N SER A 15 7.52 -10.61 -23.51
CA SER A 15 6.39 -9.81 -24.02
C SER A 15 5.10 -10.24 -23.29
N PRO A 16 4.20 -9.30 -22.92
CA PRO A 16 2.92 -9.63 -22.30
C PRO A 16 2.08 -10.62 -23.13
N GLU A 17 2.16 -10.53 -24.46
CA GLU A 17 1.48 -11.42 -25.39
C GLU A 17 2.01 -12.85 -25.33
N GLU A 18 3.33 -13.03 -25.23
CA GLU A 18 3.97 -14.34 -25.11
C GLU A 18 3.61 -15.01 -23.76
N GLU A 19 3.66 -14.25 -22.68
CA GLU A 19 3.25 -14.74 -21.36
C GLU A 19 1.78 -15.21 -21.38
N ARG A 20 0.90 -14.39 -21.96
CA ARG A 20 -0.52 -14.71 -22.09
C ARG A 20 -0.72 -15.99 -22.91
N ALA A 21 -0.06 -16.14 -24.05
CA ALA A 21 -0.16 -17.35 -24.87
C ALA A 21 0.28 -18.61 -24.09
N ARG A 22 1.34 -18.51 -23.28
CA ARG A 22 1.79 -19.62 -22.41
C ARG A 22 0.76 -19.96 -21.33
N LEU A 23 0.15 -18.96 -20.69
CA LEU A 23 -0.90 -19.17 -19.70
C LEU A 23 -2.14 -19.82 -20.34
N GLN A 24 -2.55 -19.39 -21.53
CA GLN A 24 -3.69 -19.97 -22.27
C GLN A 24 -3.43 -21.44 -22.65
N LEU A 25 -2.22 -21.77 -23.10
CA LEU A 25 -1.83 -23.16 -23.36
C LEU A 25 -1.92 -24.01 -22.08
N TYR A 26 -1.40 -23.49 -20.97
CA TYR A 26 -1.45 -24.14 -19.67
C TYR A 26 -2.88 -24.38 -19.16
N ILE A 27 -3.75 -23.37 -19.28
CA ILE A 27 -5.19 -23.48 -18.94
C ILE A 27 -5.84 -24.60 -19.74
N ASN A 28 -5.61 -24.65 -21.05
CA ASN A 28 -6.17 -25.70 -21.90
C ASN A 28 -5.68 -27.10 -21.51
N LEU A 29 -4.41 -27.25 -21.12
CA LEU A 29 -3.88 -28.52 -20.61
C LEU A 29 -4.59 -28.95 -19.32
N LYS A 30 -4.82 -28.04 -18.38
CA LYS A 30 -5.56 -28.31 -17.15
C LYS A 30 -7.02 -28.68 -17.38
N LEU A 31 -7.68 -27.99 -18.30
CA LEU A 31 -9.06 -28.30 -18.69
C LEU A 31 -9.12 -29.71 -19.32
N ALA A 32 -8.21 -30.02 -20.25
CA ALA A 32 -8.12 -31.33 -20.89
C ALA A 32 -7.85 -32.46 -19.88
N SER A 33 -6.90 -32.26 -18.95
CA SER A 33 -6.59 -33.26 -17.92
C SER A 33 -7.74 -33.50 -16.94
N SER A 34 -8.58 -32.48 -16.73
CA SER A 34 -9.80 -32.55 -15.92
C SER A 34 -11.00 -33.09 -16.71
N GLY A 35 -10.82 -33.33 -18.02
CA GLY A 35 -11.88 -33.84 -18.88
C GLY A 35 -12.94 -32.81 -19.28
N GLN A 36 -12.62 -31.53 -19.13
CA GLN A 36 -13.46 -30.40 -19.47
C GLN A 36 -13.21 -29.95 -20.92
N PRO A 37 -14.15 -29.23 -21.55
CA PRO A 37 -13.96 -28.68 -22.88
C PRO A 37 -12.83 -27.64 -22.90
N THR A 38 -12.08 -27.61 -24.00
CA THR A 38 -10.90 -26.76 -24.20
C THR A 38 -11.11 -25.77 -25.35
N CYS A 39 -10.44 -24.62 -25.29
CA CYS A 39 -10.38 -23.59 -26.31
C CYS A 39 -9.01 -23.62 -27.03
N VAL A 40 -8.57 -24.79 -27.48
CA VAL A 40 -7.24 -24.96 -28.12
C VAL A 40 -7.23 -24.21 -29.46
N PRO A 41 -6.31 -23.26 -29.68
CA PRO A 41 -6.16 -22.61 -30.99
C PRO A 41 -5.55 -23.57 -32.03
N ASP A 42 -5.81 -23.30 -33.32
CA ASP A 42 -5.47 -24.23 -34.42
C ASP A 42 -3.98 -24.56 -34.52
N ASP A 43 -3.11 -23.63 -34.14
CA ASP A 43 -1.65 -23.77 -34.11
C ASP A 43 -1.16 -24.70 -32.98
N ALA A 44 -1.89 -24.77 -31.86
CA ALA A 44 -1.62 -25.67 -30.75
C ALA A 44 -2.30 -27.05 -30.90
N ALA A 45 -3.18 -27.22 -31.90
CA ALA A 45 -3.93 -28.46 -32.11
C ALA A 45 -3.00 -29.68 -32.34
N GLY A 46 -1.88 -29.48 -33.03
CA GLY A 46 -0.87 -30.53 -33.25
C GLY A 46 -0.23 -31.02 -31.94
N PHE A 47 0.11 -30.11 -31.03
CA PHE A 47 0.68 -30.46 -29.71
C PHE A 47 -0.33 -31.22 -28.85
N PHE A 48 -1.58 -30.74 -28.77
CA PHE A 48 -2.65 -31.43 -28.05
C PHE A 48 -3.00 -32.80 -28.63
N GLY A 49 -2.90 -32.95 -29.96
CA GLY A 49 -3.05 -34.23 -30.65
C GLY A 49 -2.01 -35.26 -30.16
N ILE A 50 -0.74 -34.86 -30.04
CA ILE A 50 0.35 -35.71 -29.56
C ILE A 50 0.20 -36.05 -28.07
N SER A 51 -0.23 -35.08 -27.24
CA SER A 51 -0.40 -35.29 -25.80
C SER A 51 -1.75 -35.93 -25.40
N SER A 52 -2.65 -36.17 -26.36
CA SER A 52 -4.04 -36.59 -26.09
C SER A 52 -4.12 -37.90 -25.29
N ASP A 53 -3.35 -38.92 -25.68
CA ASP A 53 -3.39 -40.22 -25.02
C ASP A 53 -2.78 -40.17 -23.61
N LEU A 54 -1.76 -39.34 -23.42
CA LEU A 54 -1.17 -39.09 -22.10
C LEU A 54 -2.18 -38.42 -21.15
N LEU A 55 -2.85 -37.36 -21.63
CA LEU A 55 -3.86 -36.64 -20.85
C LEU A 55 -5.08 -37.51 -20.54
N LYS A 56 -5.54 -38.34 -21.49
CA LYS A 56 -6.61 -39.33 -21.27
C LYS A 56 -6.19 -40.40 -20.26
N SER A 57 -4.97 -40.94 -20.37
CA SER A 57 -4.45 -41.91 -19.40
C SER A 57 -4.36 -41.31 -17.99
N TYR A 58 -3.87 -40.08 -17.88
CA TYR A 58 -3.83 -39.32 -16.63
C TYR A 58 -5.24 -39.14 -16.04
N ARG A 59 -6.22 -38.78 -16.88
CA ARG A 59 -7.63 -38.67 -16.47
C ARG A 59 -8.19 -39.99 -15.93
N GLU A 60 -7.95 -41.11 -16.60
CA GLU A 60 -8.42 -42.43 -16.13
C GLU A 60 -7.78 -42.81 -14.79
N LYS A 61 -6.50 -42.49 -14.59
CA LYS A 61 -5.82 -42.67 -13.29
C LYS A 61 -6.42 -41.78 -12.20
N ASN A 62 -6.74 -40.52 -12.51
CA ASN A 62 -7.37 -39.61 -11.55
C ASN A 62 -8.79 -40.06 -11.14
N ARG A 63 -9.50 -40.82 -11.98
CA ARG A 63 -10.81 -41.40 -11.58
C ARG A 63 -10.68 -42.39 -10.43
N LEU A 64 -9.53 -43.07 -10.28
CA LEU A 64 -9.26 -43.96 -9.14
C LEU A 64 -9.05 -43.18 -7.83
N LEU A 65 -8.74 -41.88 -7.93
CA LEU A 65 -8.52 -40.97 -6.81
C LEU A 65 -9.69 -39.99 -6.64
N ALA A 66 -10.87 -40.30 -7.18
CA ALA A 66 -12.02 -39.39 -7.18
C ALA A 66 -12.48 -38.98 -5.77
N ASP A 67 -12.23 -39.84 -4.76
CA ASP A 67 -12.57 -39.59 -3.36
C ASP A 67 -11.36 -39.12 -2.52
N TYR A 68 -10.20 -38.90 -3.15
CA TYR A 68 -8.99 -38.48 -2.45
C TYR A 68 -8.95 -36.95 -2.31
N HIS A 69 -8.86 -36.47 -1.07
CA HIS A 69 -8.57 -35.07 -0.78
C HIS A 69 -7.06 -34.83 -0.68
N CYS A 70 -6.60 -33.67 -1.15
CA CYS A 70 -5.28 -33.18 -0.75
C CYS A 70 -5.24 -32.93 0.77
N TRP A 71 -4.05 -32.90 1.37
CA TRP A 71 -3.91 -32.92 2.84
C TRP A 71 -4.63 -31.78 3.55
N VAL A 72 -4.58 -30.58 2.99
CA VAL A 72 -5.30 -29.43 3.53
C VAL A 72 -6.82 -29.58 3.42
N ASP A 73 -7.33 -30.11 2.30
CA ASP A 73 -8.76 -30.39 2.13
C ASP A 73 -9.21 -31.53 3.06
N GLN A 74 -8.35 -32.52 3.32
CA GLN A 74 -8.60 -33.60 4.27
C GLN A 74 -8.73 -33.05 5.70
N ARG A 75 -7.83 -32.17 6.14
CA ARG A 75 -7.92 -31.51 7.47
C ARG A 75 -9.24 -30.76 7.63
N ILE A 76 -9.69 -30.08 6.58
CA ILE A 76 -10.98 -29.37 6.58
C ILE A 76 -12.14 -30.37 6.62
N GLN A 77 -12.10 -31.43 5.82
CA GLN A 77 -13.15 -32.44 5.76
C GLN A 77 -13.26 -33.24 7.07
N ASP A 78 -12.14 -33.54 7.72
CA ASP A 78 -12.10 -34.20 9.03
C ASP A 78 -12.74 -33.31 10.11
N TYR A 79 -12.43 -32.00 10.08
CA TYR A 79 -13.09 -31.02 10.92
C TYR A 79 -14.60 -31.01 10.68
N LEU A 80 -15.06 -30.85 9.44
CA LEU A 80 -16.48 -30.82 9.10
C LEU A 80 -17.20 -32.10 9.51
N THR A 81 -16.56 -33.25 9.30
CA THR A 81 -17.07 -34.58 9.68
C THR A 81 -17.27 -34.67 11.18
N ARG A 82 -16.23 -34.36 11.96
CA ARG A 82 -16.31 -34.34 13.43
C ARG A 82 -17.30 -33.31 13.93
N TYR A 83 -17.30 -32.12 13.32
CA TYR A 83 -18.16 -31.02 13.72
C TYR A 83 -19.61 -31.43 13.51
N LEU A 84 -20.01 -32.03 12.40
CA LEU A 84 -21.42 -32.29 12.06
C LEU A 84 -21.95 -33.68 12.45
N VAL A 85 -21.13 -34.55 13.05
CA VAL A 85 -21.48 -35.96 13.32
C VAL A 85 -22.70 -36.15 14.22
N ASP A 86 -22.95 -35.23 15.15
CA ASP A 86 -24.05 -35.27 16.12
C ASP A 86 -25.41 -34.91 15.51
N LEU A 87 -25.46 -34.43 14.27
CA LEU A 87 -26.69 -34.05 13.58
C LEU A 87 -27.40 -35.23 12.89
N ASP A 88 -26.80 -36.43 12.89
CA ASP A 88 -27.33 -37.65 12.26
C ASP A 88 -27.81 -37.43 10.80
N LEU A 89 -27.00 -36.68 10.03
CA LEU A 89 -27.30 -36.39 8.62
C LEU A 89 -27.09 -37.64 7.77
N GLU A 90 -27.98 -37.87 6.79
CA GLU A 90 -27.84 -38.98 5.81
C GLU A 90 -26.45 -38.99 5.14
N ARG A 91 -25.94 -37.80 4.84
CA ARG A 91 -24.56 -37.61 4.36
C ARG A 91 -24.03 -36.26 4.79
N ILE A 92 -22.84 -36.25 5.38
CA ILE A 92 -22.11 -35.02 5.69
C ILE A 92 -21.64 -34.38 4.36
N PRO A 93 -21.87 -33.07 4.15
CA PRO A 93 -21.39 -32.39 2.94
C PRO A 93 -19.88 -32.55 2.76
N ALA A 94 -19.45 -32.94 1.55
CA ALA A 94 -18.06 -33.20 1.22
C ALA A 94 -17.52 -32.11 0.28
N LEU A 95 -16.31 -31.64 0.54
CA LEU A 95 -15.61 -30.69 -0.33
C LEU A 95 -15.45 -31.25 -1.76
N PRO A 96 -15.37 -30.39 -2.79
CA PRO A 96 -15.16 -30.87 -4.15
C PRO A 96 -13.72 -31.38 -4.31
N THR A 97 -13.57 -32.66 -4.70
CA THR A 97 -12.25 -33.27 -5.00
C THR A 97 -11.74 -32.87 -6.39
N GLN A 98 -12.64 -32.68 -7.36
CA GLN A 98 -12.32 -32.25 -8.72
C GLN A 98 -12.57 -30.75 -8.89
N THR A 99 -11.51 -29.95 -8.68
CA THR A 99 -11.52 -28.51 -8.93
C THR A 99 -10.44 -28.12 -9.94
N LEU A 100 -10.65 -27.02 -10.65
CA LEU A 100 -9.60 -26.41 -11.47
C LEU A 100 -8.68 -25.62 -10.54
N MET A 101 -7.61 -26.30 -10.13
CA MET A 101 -6.65 -25.77 -9.19
C MET A 101 -5.75 -24.70 -9.81
N LEU A 102 -5.63 -23.58 -9.12
CA LEU A 102 -4.80 -22.44 -9.47
C LEU A 102 -3.46 -22.53 -8.72
N ASP A 103 -2.46 -23.11 -9.36
CA ASP A 103 -1.13 -23.36 -8.81
C ASP A 103 -0.05 -22.42 -9.36
N ARG A 104 -0.43 -21.46 -10.20
CA ARG A 104 0.47 -20.50 -10.82
C ARG A 104 -0.20 -19.14 -10.97
N HIS A 105 0.55 -18.09 -10.59
CA HIS A 105 0.10 -16.70 -10.75
C HIS A 105 -0.26 -16.36 -12.19
N GLY A 106 -1.36 -15.63 -12.35
CA GLY A 106 -1.87 -15.15 -13.65
C GLY A 106 -2.87 -16.10 -14.32
N VAL A 107 -2.92 -17.37 -13.92
CA VAL A 107 -3.91 -18.33 -14.44
C VAL A 107 -5.33 -17.89 -14.09
N ALA A 108 -5.55 -17.44 -12.85
CA ALA A 108 -6.85 -16.94 -12.40
C ALA A 108 -7.34 -15.74 -13.23
N ARG A 109 -6.41 -14.81 -13.52
CA ARG A 109 -6.66 -13.61 -14.33
C ARG A 109 -7.10 -13.97 -15.74
N GLU A 110 -6.35 -14.84 -16.43
CA GLU A 110 -6.74 -15.26 -17.77
C GLU A 110 -8.00 -16.14 -17.79
N LEU A 111 -8.27 -16.90 -16.74
CA LEU A 111 -9.53 -17.66 -16.63
C LEU A 111 -10.77 -16.76 -16.51
N SER A 112 -10.59 -15.50 -16.10
CA SER A 112 -11.68 -14.55 -15.81
C SER A 112 -12.32 -13.94 -17.05
N LEU A 113 -11.77 -14.19 -18.24
CA LEU A 113 -12.29 -13.66 -19.51
C LEU A 113 -12.32 -14.76 -20.59
N PRO A 114 -13.31 -14.76 -21.51
CA PRO A 114 -13.39 -15.72 -22.60
C PRO A 114 -12.16 -15.69 -23.51
N MET A 115 -11.76 -16.87 -23.98
CA MET A 115 -10.69 -16.99 -24.99
C MET A 115 -11.02 -16.14 -26.22
N GLY A 116 -10.09 -15.25 -26.60
CA GLY A 116 -10.22 -14.37 -27.77
C GLY A 116 -11.22 -13.23 -27.63
N LYS A 117 -11.74 -12.94 -26.42
CA LYS A 117 -12.61 -11.78 -26.16
C LYS A 117 -12.08 -10.93 -25.00
N ASP A 118 -12.53 -9.68 -24.98
CA ASP A 118 -12.13 -8.68 -23.98
C ASP A 118 -13.25 -8.34 -22.99
N GLU A 119 -14.39 -9.03 -23.04
CA GLU A 119 -15.49 -8.83 -22.10
C GLU A 119 -16.22 -10.13 -21.75
N PHE A 120 -16.83 -10.13 -20.57
CA PHE A 120 -17.64 -11.21 -20.04
C PHE A 120 -18.77 -10.64 -19.18
N HIS A 121 -19.97 -11.20 -19.33
CA HIS A 121 -21.15 -10.78 -18.57
C HIS A 121 -21.88 -11.98 -17.98
N SER A 122 -22.34 -11.80 -16.76
CA SER A 122 -23.24 -12.68 -16.03
C SER A 122 -24.11 -11.85 -15.10
N ASP A 123 -25.10 -12.47 -14.46
CA ASP A 123 -25.98 -11.78 -13.50
C ASP A 123 -25.25 -11.29 -12.24
N ILE A 124 -24.04 -11.78 -11.99
CA ILE A 124 -23.27 -11.53 -10.76
C ILE A 124 -21.97 -10.74 -10.99
N VAL A 125 -21.42 -10.72 -12.20
CA VAL A 125 -20.19 -9.98 -12.53
C VAL A 125 -20.11 -9.65 -14.01
N SER A 126 -19.68 -8.42 -14.29
CA SER A 126 -19.20 -7.98 -15.61
C SER A 126 -17.69 -7.78 -15.55
N SER A 127 -16.94 -8.40 -16.45
CA SER A 127 -15.48 -8.35 -16.48
C SER A 127 -14.98 -7.87 -17.84
N TYR A 128 -13.91 -7.08 -17.84
CA TYR A 128 -13.34 -6.49 -19.04
C TYR A 128 -11.81 -6.59 -19.01
N ARG A 129 -11.22 -6.87 -20.16
CA ARG A 129 -9.81 -6.58 -20.41
C ARG A 129 -9.70 -5.10 -20.72
N VAL A 130 -8.87 -4.41 -19.96
CA VAL A 130 -8.60 -2.99 -20.17
C VAL A 130 -7.12 -2.81 -20.50
N LYS A 131 -6.78 -1.72 -21.16
CA LYS A 131 -5.39 -1.44 -21.60
C LYS A 131 -4.38 -1.57 -20.47
N GLN A 132 -4.76 -1.14 -19.27
CA GLN A 132 -3.90 -1.19 -18.08
C GLN A 132 -4.04 -2.47 -17.24
N GLY A 133 -4.80 -3.49 -17.65
CA GLY A 133 -5.00 -4.72 -16.86
C GLY A 133 -6.40 -5.33 -17.00
N VAL A 134 -7.06 -5.60 -15.87
CA VAL A 134 -8.42 -6.16 -15.82
C VAL A 134 -9.35 -5.34 -14.95
N LEU A 135 -10.60 -5.21 -15.38
CA LEU A 135 -11.69 -4.54 -14.66
C LEU A 135 -12.79 -5.55 -14.34
N HIS A 136 -13.22 -5.58 -13.07
CA HIS A 136 -14.33 -6.42 -12.63
C HIS A 136 -15.38 -5.61 -11.87
N ASN A 137 -16.61 -5.62 -12.36
CA ASN A 137 -17.76 -4.97 -11.78
C ASN A 137 -18.76 -6.03 -11.27
N PRO A 138 -18.68 -6.45 -9.99
CA PRO A 138 -19.63 -7.40 -9.38
C PRO A 138 -21.03 -6.80 -9.25
N ALA A 139 -22.07 -7.62 -9.07
CA ALA A 139 -23.45 -7.14 -8.93
C ALA A 139 -23.58 -6.11 -7.79
N SER A 140 -23.04 -6.44 -6.61
CA SER A 140 -22.92 -5.54 -5.47
C SER A 140 -21.65 -4.68 -5.58
N ASP A 141 -21.77 -3.35 -5.64
CA ASP A 141 -20.61 -2.44 -5.75
C ASP A 141 -19.87 -2.23 -4.42
N ARG A 142 -20.44 -2.65 -3.29
CA ARG A 142 -19.88 -2.43 -1.94
C ARG A 142 -20.29 -3.48 -0.93
N ARG A 143 -19.54 -3.53 0.17
CA ARG A 143 -19.79 -4.41 1.32
C ARG A 143 -20.86 -3.86 2.26
N THR A 144 -21.70 -4.74 2.78
CA THR A 144 -22.65 -4.48 3.87
C THR A 144 -22.09 -5.06 5.19
N THR A 145 -22.14 -4.29 6.27
CA THR A 145 -21.63 -4.71 7.59
C THR A 145 -22.71 -4.98 8.62
N LYS A 146 -23.87 -4.32 8.50
CA LYS A 146 -24.97 -4.50 9.46
C LYS A 146 -25.63 -5.86 9.22
N GLY A 147 -25.55 -6.73 10.22
CA GLY A 147 -26.23 -8.03 10.21
C GLY A 147 -25.66 -9.05 9.24
N SER A 148 -24.42 -8.87 8.73
CA SER A 148 -23.82 -9.75 7.72
C SER A 148 -22.85 -10.80 8.26
N PHE A 149 -22.53 -10.81 9.56
CA PHE A 149 -21.62 -11.79 10.15
C PHE A 149 -22.36 -12.74 11.09
N HIS A 150 -22.50 -13.99 10.65
CA HIS A 150 -23.14 -15.08 11.37
C HIS A 150 -22.12 -16.12 11.81
N ILE A 151 -22.37 -16.78 12.93
CA ILE A 151 -21.49 -17.81 13.49
C ILE A 151 -22.31 -19.03 13.85
N ALA A 152 -21.86 -20.20 13.40
CA ALA A 152 -22.49 -21.48 13.71
C ALA A 152 -22.27 -21.88 15.17
N GLU A 153 -23.32 -22.41 15.80
CA GLU A 153 -23.27 -23.06 17.11
C GLU A 153 -22.51 -24.39 17.05
N GLY A 154 -22.01 -24.87 18.20
CA GLY A 154 -21.30 -26.15 18.33
C GLY A 154 -19.77 -26.06 18.35
N GLY A 155 -19.21 -24.84 18.34
CA GLY A 155 -17.77 -24.58 18.49
C GLY A 155 -17.48 -23.55 19.59
N LEU A 156 -16.47 -22.69 19.36
CA LEU A 156 -16.11 -21.64 20.33
C LEU A 156 -17.26 -20.67 20.62
N PRO A 157 -17.29 -20.02 21.81
CA PRO A 157 -18.35 -19.09 22.20
C PRO A 157 -18.65 -18.02 21.13
N ILE A 158 -19.93 -17.77 20.89
CA ILE A 158 -20.40 -16.79 19.90
C ILE A 158 -20.44 -15.40 20.54
N PRO A 159 -19.73 -14.39 20.01
CA PRO A 159 -19.81 -13.01 20.50
C PRO A 159 -21.24 -12.45 20.42
N GLY A 160 -21.62 -11.64 21.41
CA GLY A 160 -23.00 -11.12 21.52
C GLY A 160 -23.42 -10.17 20.40
N ASP A 161 -22.48 -9.64 19.60
CA ASP A 161 -22.75 -8.78 18.46
C ASP A 161 -22.91 -9.54 17.13
N LYS A 162 -22.83 -10.88 17.15
CA LYS A 162 -22.97 -11.76 15.99
C LYS A 162 -24.26 -12.56 16.06
N LYS A 163 -24.85 -12.85 14.89
CA LYS A 163 -26.01 -13.74 14.82
C LYS A 163 -25.58 -15.19 15.05
N ALA A 164 -26.22 -15.86 16.00
CA ALA A 164 -26.01 -17.29 16.27
C ALA A 164 -26.83 -18.13 15.30
N VAL A 165 -26.19 -19.08 14.63
CA VAL A 165 -26.84 -19.95 13.65
C VAL A 165 -26.86 -21.38 14.16
N PRO A 166 -28.03 -22.05 14.19
CA PRO A 166 -28.10 -23.46 14.54
C PRO A 166 -27.17 -24.29 13.67
N LYS A 167 -26.55 -25.29 14.29
CA LYS A 167 -25.58 -26.17 13.63
C LYS A 167 -26.17 -26.88 12.40
N LEU A 168 -27.44 -27.29 12.47
CA LEU A 168 -28.19 -27.86 11.36
C LEU A 168 -28.31 -26.88 10.18
N THR A 169 -28.61 -25.61 10.45
CA THR A 169 -28.69 -24.56 9.43
C THR A 169 -27.36 -24.36 8.73
N PHE A 170 -26.23 -24.39 9.46
CA PHE A 170 -24.91 -24.36 8.82
C PHE A 170 -24.67 -25.57 7.92
N ALA A 171 -25.03 -26.78 8.35
CA ALA A 171 -24.87 -27.99 7.55
C ALA A 171 -25.69 -27.93 6.23
N LEU A 172 -26.92 -27.44 6.30
CA LEU A 172 -27.77 -27.25 5.12
C LEU A 172 -27.20 -26.17 4.21
N MET A 173 -26.78 -25.03 4.76
CA MET A 173 -26.10 -23.97 3.99
C MET A 173 -24.85 -24.48 3.27
N LEU A 174 -24.02 -25.27 3.95
CA LEU A 174 -22.83 -25.89 3.36
C LEU A 174 -23.21 -26.85 2.22
N LYS A 175 -24.26 -27.65 2.40
CA LYS A 175 -24.80 -28.52 1.34
C LYS A 175 -25.19 -27.71 0.11
N HIS A 176 -25.91 -26.60 0.28
CA HIS A 176 -26.29 -25.73 -0.85
C HIS A 176 -25.06 -25.01 -1.46
N ALA A 177 -24.11 -24.57 -0.64
CA ALA A 177 -22.89 -23.90 -1.12
C ALA A 177 -22.06 -24.79 -2.05
N LEU A 178 -22.01 -26.09 -1.75
CA LEU A 178 -21.29 -27.10 -2.52
C LEU A 178 -22.05 -27.61 -3.75
N ASN A 179 -23.32 -27.20 -3.92
CA ASN A 179 -24.16 -27.54 -5.07
C ASN A 179 -24.70 -26.28 -5.77
N PRO A 180 -23.82 -25.41 -6.30
CA PRO A 180 -24.23 -24.18 -6.98
C PRO A 180 -24.97 -24.47 -8.30
N PRO A 181 -25.79 -23.51 -8.78
CA PRO A 181 -26.35 -23.53 -10.12
C PRO A 181 -25.29 -23.70 -11.23
N GLN A 182 -25.70 -24.29 -12.36
CA GLN A 182 -24.79 -24.64 -13.46
C GLN A 182 -24.19 -23.43 -14.18
N ASP A 183 -24.95 -22.35 -14.29
CA ASP A 183 -24.53 -21.04 -14.79
C ASP A 183 -23.42 -20.43 -13.90
N LEU A 184 -23.55 -20.55 -12.58
CA LEU A 184 -22.55 -20.08 -11.61
C LEU A 184 -21.24 -20.89 -11.68
N LEU A 185 -21.29 -22.16 -12.11
CA LEU A 185 -20.11 -23.00 -12.33
C LEU A 185 -19.35 -22.72 -13.64
N THR A 186 -19.93 -21.93 -14.54
CA THR A 186 -19.35 -21.70 -15.88
C THR A 186 -18.01 -20.97 -15.79
N ILE A 187 -16.96 -21.56 -16.38
CA ILE A 187 -15.62 -20.95 -16.44
C ILE A 187 -15.61 -19.90 -17.58
N PRO A 188 -15.38 -18.60 -17.29
CA PRO A 188 -15.47 -17.53 -18.28
C PRO A 188 -14.61 -17.77 -19.53
N PHE A 189 -13.38 -18.28 -19.36
CA PHE A 189 -12.47 -18.68 -20.43
C PHE A 189 -13.11 -19.53 -21.54
N THR A 190 -14.04 -20.40 -21.15
CA THR A 190 -14.71 -21.35 -22.05
C THR A 190 -16.11 -20.92 -22.47
N ALA A 191 -16.58 -19.74 -22.04
CA ALA A 191 -17.95 -19.27 -22.25
C ALA A 191 -18.31 -19.09 -23.74
N GLY A 192 -17.32 -18.94 -24.63
CA GLY A 192 -17.53 -18.87 -26.08
C GLY A 192 -17.82 -20.22 -26.74
N LEU A 193 -17.65 -21.35 -26.04
CA LEU A 193 -17.88 -22.68 -26.58
C LEU A 193 -19.39 -23.04 -26.56
N PRO A 194 -19.87 -23.90 -27.48
CA PRO A 194 -21.25 -24.41 -27.45
C PRO A 194 -21.61 -25.13 -26.15
N LYS A 195 -20.61 -25.75 -25.51
CA LYS A 195 -20.71 -26.37 -24.18
C LYS A 195 -19.52 -25.87 -23.35
N PRO A 196 -19.70 -24.85 -22.50
CA PRO A 196 -18.62 -24.34 -21.68
C PRO A 196 -18.26 -25.31 -20.54
N ALA A 197 -17.04 -25.19 -20.02
CA ALA A 197 -16.61 -25.93 -18.85
C ALA A 197 -17.36 -25.43 -17.61
N ARG A 198 -17.78 -26.35 -16.75
CA ARG A 198 -18.53 -26.05 -15.52
C ARG A 198 -17.93 -26.82 -14.35
N MET A 199 -17.26 -26.10 -13.45
CA MET A 199 -16.62 -26.69 -12.29
C MET A 199 -16.25 -25.62 -11.25
N PHE A 200 -15.90 -26.08 -10.05
CA PHE A 200 -15.23 -25.23 -9.06
C PHE A 200 -13.80 -24.93 -9.48
N VAL A 201 -13.34 -23.73 -9.16
CA VAL A 201 -11.92 -23.33 -9.11
C VAL A 201 -11.46 -23.32 -7.66
N SER A 202 -10.17 -23.60 -7.42
CA SER A 202 -9.63 -23.54 -6.06
C SER A 202 -8.21 -23.00 -5.99
N LEU A 203 -7.87 -22.38 -4.86
CA LEU A 203 -6.58 -21.74 -4.59
C LEU A 203 -6.09 -22.10 -3.18
N LEU A 204 -4.78 -22.27 -3.03
CA LEU A 204 -4.11 -22.37 -1.72
C LEU A 204 -3.44 -21.01 -1.43
N LEU A 205 -3.61 -20.51 -0.21
CA LEU A 205 -2.91 -19.32 0.29
C LEU A 205 -2.09 -19.69 1.54
N ARG A 206 -0.97 -19.00 1.75
CA ARG A 206 -0.13 -19.10 2.97
C ARG A 206 0.04 -17.75 3.67
N PRO A 207 -1.03 -17.10 4.14
CA PRO A 207 -0.93 -15.77 4.72
C PRO A 207 -0.17 -15.79 6.05
N ILE A 208 0.64 -14.75 6.25
CA ILE A 208 1.48 -14.57 7.45
C ILE A 208 0.58 -14.29 8.66
N VAL A 209 0.89 -14.96 9.77
CA VAL A 209 0.20 -14.82 11.07
C VAL A 209 1.14 -14.29 12.14
N CYS A 210 2.38 -14.78 12.18
CA CYS A 210 3.40 -14.31 13.11
C CYS A 210 4.64 -13.87 12.32
N PRO A 211 5.10 -12.61 12.44
CA PRO A 211 6.35 -12.18 11.84
C PRO A 211 7.54 -12.98 12.38
N GLU A 212 8.63 -13.02 11.62
CA GLU A 212 9.92 -13.53 12.09
C GLU A 212 10.37 -12.84 13.38
N ILE A 213 10.91 -13.62 14.31
CA ILE A 213 11.58 -13.12 15.51
C ILE A 213 13.10 -13.32 15.32
N PRO A 214 13.87 -12.26 15.07
CA PRO A 214 15.29 -12.37 14.74
C PRO A 214 16.07 -13.25 15.72
N GLY A 215 16.75 -14.27 15.18
CA GLY A 215 17.58 -15.19 15.94
C GLY A 215 16.82 -16.10 16.93
N LYS A 216 15.50 -16.18 16.86
CA LYS A 216 14.68 -17.01 17.77
C LYS A 216 13.69 -17.92 17.05
N ASP A 217 12.89 -17.39 16.14
CA ASP A 217 11.84 -18.15 15.46
C ASP A 217 11.60 -17.58 14.06
N THR A 218 11.27 -18.45 13.12
CA THR A 218 10.96 -18.10 11.74
C THR A 218 9.57 -17.49 11.63
N GLU A 219 9.31 -16.84 10.51
CA GLU A 219 7.96 -16.38 10.16
C GLU A 219 6.98 -17.57 10.08
N LYS A 220 5.79 -17.41 10.67
CA LYS A 220 4.73 -18.42 10.63
C LYS A 220 3.54 -17.93 9.80
N SER A 221 3.02 -18.83 8.99
CA SER A 221 1.81 -18.67 8.19
C SER A 221 0.74 -19.65 8.63
N MET A 222 -0.53 -19.35 8.36
CA MET A 222 -1.56 -20.40 8.27
C MET A 222 -1.71 -20.85 6.82
N GLU A 223 -2.48 -21.90 6.57
CA GLU A 223 -2.90 -22.27 5.21
C GLU A 223 -4.40 -21.98 5.05
N ILE A 224 -4.81 -21.46 3.90
CA ILE A 224 -6.22 -21.23 3.58
C ILE A 224 -6.55 -21.83 2.21
N ARG A 225 -7.64 -22.60 2.15
CA ARG A 225 -8.22 -23.10 0.90
C ARG A 225 -9.42 -22.28 0.49
N PHE A 226 -9.30 -21.64 -0.68
CA PHE A 226 -10.39 -20.93 -1.33
C PHE A 226 -11.05 -21.83 -2.38
N PHE A 227 -12.38 -21.92 -2.31
CA PHE A 227 -13.22 -22.56 -3.32
C PHE A 227 -14.20 -21.54 -3.87
N ALA A 228 -14.29 -21.47 -5.19
CA ALA A 228 -15.29 -20.64 -5.85
C ALA A 228 -15.86 -21.38 -7.07
N PRO A 229 -17.14 -21.20 -7.38
CA PRO A 229 -17.68 -21.56 -8.68
C PRO A 229 -16.90 -20.87 -9.80
N GLY A 230 -16.80 -21.50 -10.97
CA GLY A 230 -15.97 -21.03 -12.09
C GLY A 230 -16.21 -19.57 -12.51
N ASN A 231 -17.45 -19.11 -12.41
CA ASN A 231 -17.87 -17.75 -12.80
C ASN A 231 -17.27 -16.67 -11.86
N LEU A 232 -16.78 -17.08 -10.69
CA LEU A 232 -16.18 -16.22 -9.66
C LEU A 232 -14.65 -16.35 -9.59
N VAL A 233 -14.00 -16.83 -10.65
CA VAL A 233 -12.54 -16.99 -10.67
C VAL A 233 -11.77 -15.66 -10.50
N SER A 234 -12.38 -14.52 -10.85
CA SER A 234 -11.82 -13.19 -10.58
C SER A 234 -11.64 -12.90 -9.09
N ASN A 235 -12.45 -13.51 -8.20
CA ASN A 235 -12.24 -13.42 -6.76
C ASN A 235 -10.97 -14.15 -6.32
N LEU A 236 -10.57 -15.21 -7.02
CA LEU A 236 -9.34 -15.94 -6.74
C LEU A 236 -8.12 -15.20 -7.29
N ASP A 237 -8.20 -14.57 -8.48
CA ASP A 237 -7.17 -13.61 -8.95
C ASP A 237 -6.97 -12.49 -7.92
N PHE A 238 -8.07 -11.95 -7.39
CA PHE A 238 -8.03 -10.90 -6.38
C PHE A 238 -7.27 -11.31 -5.12
N VAL A 239 -7.60 -12.44 -4.48
CA VAL A 239 -6.90 -12.86 -3.25
C VAL A 239 -5.49 -13.40 -3.51
N GLU A 240 -5.26 -14.04 -4.66
CA GLU A 240 -3.91 -14.43 -5.12
C GLU A 240 -3.02 -13.20 -5.27
N SER A 241 -3.54 -12.15 -5.89
CA SER A 241 -2.83 -10.89 -6.11
C SER A 241 -2.44 -10.19 -4.81
N ILE A 242 -3.22 -10.36 -3.72
CA ILE A 242 -2.96 -9.75 -2.42
C ILE A 242 -2.04 -10.61 -1.56
N PHE A 243 -2.27 -11.93 -1.48
CA PHE A 243 -1.65 -12.82 -0.49
C PHE A 243 -0.64 -13.81 -1.08
N GLY A 244 -0.55 -13.90 -2.41
CA GLY A 244 0.33 -14.82 -3.14
C GLY A 244 -0.27 -16.20 -3.37
N ASN A 245 0.21 -16.88 -4.42
CA ASN A 245 -0.16 -18.26 -4.72
C ASN A 245 0.61 -19.27 -3.83
N GLY A 246 -0.13 -20.11 -3.10
CA GLY A 246 0.44 -21.13 -2.21
C GLY A 246 0.90 -22.42 -2.89
N GLY A 247 0.78 -22.54 -4.21
CA GLY A 247 1.21 -23.68 -5.00
C GLY A 247 0.14 -24.78 -5.15
N ASN A 248 0.60 -25.96 -5.54
CA ASN A 248 -0.27 -27.12 -5.77
C ASN A 248 -0.45 -27.95 -4.48
N PRO A 249 -1.62 -27.92 -3.80
CA PRO A 249 -1.80 -28.57 -2.51
C PRO A 249 -1.69 -30.11 -2.53
N TYR A 250 -1.64 -30.75 -3.70
CA TYR A 250 -1.43 -32.20 -3.81
C TYR A 250 0.04 -32.61 -3.74
N LEU A 251 0.98 -31.67 -3.89
CA LEU A 251 2.41 -31.97 -3.76
C LEU A 251 2.82 -31.80 -2.29
N ALA A 252 3.66 -32.73 -1.82
CA ALA A 252 4.13 -32.74 -0.43
C ALA A 252 4.87 -31.45 -0.04
N GLU A 253 5.56 -30.79 -0.98
CA GLU A 253 6.26 -29.52 -0.74
C GLU A 253 5.32 -28.37 -0.36
N PHE A 254 4.02 -28.47 -0.67
CA PHE A 254 3.00 -27.48 -0.34
C PHE A 254 2.09 -27.90 0.83
N ASP A 255 2.32 -29.06 1.44
CA ASP A 255 1.61 -29.48 2.65
C ASP A 255 2.20 -28.79 3.89
N ALA A 256 1.43 -27.88 4.50
CA ALA A 256 1.86 -27.13 5.67
C ALA A 256 2.23 -28.02 6.88
N ALA A 257 1.64 -29.21 6.98
CA ALA A 257 1.92 -30.13 8.08
C ALA A 257 3.34 -30.74 8.01
N LEU A 258 3.99 -30.70 6.85
CA LEU A 258 5.39 -31.11 6.70
C LEU A 258 6.38 -29.98 6.97
N ASP A 259 5.91 -28.72 7.00
CA ASP A 259 6.68 -27.51 7.28
C ASP A 259 6.23 -26.87 8.60
N VAL A 260 6.45 -27.60 9.69
CA VAL A 260 6.09 -27.18 11.06
C VAL A 260 6.81 -25.90 11.49
N ASP A 261 7.96 -25.60 10.87
CA ASP A 261 8.75 -24.41 11.17
C ASP A 261 8.14 -23.14 10.57
N HIS A 262 7.26 -23.20 9.58
CA HIS A 262 6.63 -22.01 9.00
C HIS A 262 5.10 -22.06 9.02
N TRP A 263 4.52 -23.05 9.71
CA TRP A 263 3.08 -23.19 9.89
C TRP A 263 2.66 -22.92 11.35
N THR A 264 1.52 -22.25 11.54
CA THR A 264 0.95 -22.03 12.87
C THR A 264 0.18 -23.24 13.41
N GLY A 265 -0.03 -24.28 12.60
CA GLY A 265 -0.90 -25.42 12.95
C GLY A 265 -2.39 -25.20 12.66
N HIS A 266 -2.74 -24.11 11.96
CA HIS A 266 -4.13 -23.74 11.68
C HIS A 266 -4.46 -23.80 10.18
N THR A 267 -5.68 -24.24 9.89
CA THR A 267 -6.19 -24.41 8.52
C THR A 267 -7.49 -23.62 8.33
N GLY A 268 -7.57 -22.89 7.23
CA GLY A 268 -8.74 -22.10 6.85
C GLY A 268 -9.42 -22.61 5.59
N CYS A 269 -10.73 -22.41 5.49
CA CYS A 269 -11.52 -22.68 4.29
C CYS A 269 -12.47 -21.52 4.00
N VAL A 270 -12.54 -21.09 2.75
CA VAL A 270 -13.49 -20.08 2.27
C VAL A 270 -14.21 -20.60 1.03
N ILE A 271 -15.54 -20.56 1.05
CA ILE A 271 -16.38 -21.00 -0.08
C ILE A 271 -17.26 -19.83 -0.52
N LEU A 272 -17.11 -19.41 -1.78
CA LEU A 272 -18.00 -18.41 -2.39
C LEU A 272 -19.28 -19.06 -2.87
N ALA A 273 -20.42 -18.55 -2.39
CA ALA A 273 -21.74 -19.11 -2.69
C ALA A 273 -22.81 -17.99 -2.68
N PRO A 274 -22.75 -17.02 -3.61
CA PRO A 274 -23.69 -15.90 -3.65
C PRO A 274 -25.15 -16.35 -3.82
N HIS A 275 -25.39 -17.54 -4.39
CA HIS A 275 -26.73 -18.11 -4.54
C HIS A 275 -27.41 -18.45 -3.21
N LEU A 276 -26.71 -18.44 -2.07
CA LEU A 276 -27.34 -18.73 -0.76
C LEU A 276 -28.34 -17.67 -0.32
N VAL A 277 -28.31 -16.46 -0.88
CA VAL A 277 -29.25 -15.38 -0.53
C VAL A 277 -30.69 -15.67 -1.00
N SER A 278 -30.90 -16.63 -1.91
CA SER A 278 -32.23 -17.01 -2.37
C SER A 278 -32.88 -18.12 -1.55
N LEU A 279 -32.17 -18.70 -0.57
CA LEU A 279 -32.71 -19.77 0.27
C LEU A 279 -33.69 -19.21 1.30
N THR A 280 -34.77 -19.96 1.55
CA THR A 280 -35.72 -19.60 2.61
C THR A 280 -35.21 -20.00 3.98
N LYS A 281 -35.61 -19.29 5.03
CA LYS A 281 -35.33 -19.64 6.44
C LYS A 281 -35.81 -21.06 6.77
N LYS A 282 -36.98 -21.44 6.23
CA LYS A 282 -37.57 -22.78 6.40
C LYS A 282 -36.72 -23.88 5.74
N GLU A 283 -36.28 -23.66 4.49
CA GLU A 283 -35.45 -24.62 3.75
C GLU A 283 -34.12 -24.93 4.46
N VAL A 284 -33.56 -23.93 5.14
CA VAL A 284 -32.32 -24.08 5.92
C VAL A 284 -32.56 -24.48 7.37
N GLY A 285 -33.75 -24.99 7.69
CA GLY A 285 -34.05 -25.62 8.97
C GLY A 285 -34.17 -24.67 10.16
N LEU A 286 -34.42 -23.37 9.94
CA LEU A 286 -34.73 -22.46 11.04
C LEU A 286 -36.14 -22.76 11.62
N PRO A 287 -36.35 -22.54 12.92
CA PRO A 287 -37.64 -22.78 13.55
C PRO A 287 -38.70 -21.76 13.11
N HIS A 288 -39.96 -22.19 13.16
CA HIS A 288 -41.08 -21.25 13.11
C HIS A 288 -41.02 -20.30 14.31
N TRP A 289 -41.54 -19.07 14.17
CA TRP A 289 -41.45 -18.01 15.17
C TRP A 289 -41.92 -18.43 16.57
N GLU A 290 -42.98 -19.22 16.64
CA GLU A 290 -43.55 -19.70 17.91
C GLU A 290 -42.60 -20.67 18.65
N ASP A 291 -41.79 -21.43 17.93
CA ASP A 291 -40.82 -22.39 18.48
C ASP A 291 -39.43 -21.77 18.72
N ALA A 292 -39.22 -20.53 18.26
CA ALA A 292 -37.95 -19.82 18.37
C ALA A 292 -37.74 -19.22 19.76
N ASN A 293 -36.51 -19.29 20.26
CA ASN A 293 -36.12 -18.61 21.49
C ASN A 293 -35.99 -17.08 21.28
N GLU A 294 -35.86 -16.33 22.38
CA GLU A 294 -35.80 -14.86 22.34
C GLU A 294 -34.65 -14.33 21.47
N ARG A 295 -33.47 -14.97 21.56
CA ARG A 295 -32.30 -14.59 20.75
C ARG A 295 -32.55 -14.82 19.27
N GLN A 296 -33.09 -15.98 18.90
CA GLN A 296 -33.43 -16.31 17.52
C GLN A 296 -34.42 -15.31 16.93
N ARG A 297 -35.44 -14.91 17.69
CA ARG A 297 -36.40 -13.88 17.29
C ARG A 297 -35.73 -12.51 17.08
N LEU A 298 -34.87 -12.11 18.01
CA LEU A 298 -34.15 -10.83 17.95
C LEU A 298 -33.16 -10.75 16.78
N GLU A 299 -32.51 -11.87 16.45
CA GLU A 299 -31.51 -11.95 15.40
C GLU A 299 -32.10 -12.29 14.01
N GLY A 300 -33.41 -12.59 13.95
CA GLY A 300 -34.09 -13.00 12.72
C GLY A 300 -33.78 -14.43 12.28
N MET A 301 -33.35 -15.29 13.21
CA MET A 301 -33.06 -16.72 13.01
C MET A 301 -34.31 -17.60 13.23
N CYS A 302 -35.42 -17.16 12.67
CA CYS A 302 -36.72 -17.84 12.66
C CYS A 302 -37.63 -17.22 11.60
N TRP A 303 -38.71 -17.91 11.23
CA TRP A 303 -39.66 -17.45 10.20
C TRP A 303 -41.10 -17.45 10.69
N LYS A 304 -41.92 -16.51 10.18
CA LYS A 304 -43.37 -16.48 10.35
C LYS A 304 -44.10 -16.94 9.09
N GLN A 305 -43.55 -16.61 7.92
CA GLN A 305 -44.05 -17.06 6.62
C GLN A 305 -43.00 -17.95 5.95
N GLU A 306 -43.47 -18.97 5.20
CA GLU A 306 -42.59 -20.01 4.67
C GLU A 306 -41.62 -19.49 3.59
N ASP A 307 -41.97 -18.40 2.91
CA ASP A 307 -41.23 -17.77 1.83
C ASP A 307 -40.22 -16.71 2.32
N GLU A 308 -40.09 -16.51 3.63
CA GLU A 308 -39.09 -15.59 4.19
C GLU A 308 -37.67 -16.06 3.82
N LEU A 309 -36.95 -15.21 3.09
CA LEU A 309 -35.54 -15.45 2.73
C LEU A 309 -34.63 -15.38 3.95
N TYR A 310 -33.61 -16.24 3.97
CA TYR A 310 -32.56 -16.17 4.97
C TYR A 310 -31.86 -14.81 4.88
N ASN A 311 -31.67 -14.16 6.04
CA ASN A 311 -31.10 -12.82 6.13
C ASN A 311 -31.80 -11.78 5.22
N ASP A 312 -33.10 -11.96 4.97
CA ASP A 312 -33.92 -11.05 4.15
C ASP A 312 -33.39 -10.89 2.72
N GLY A 313 -32.74 -11.93 2.20
CA GLY A 313 -32.11 -11.93 0.87
C GLY A 313 -30.85 -11.07 0.77
N GLN A 314 -30.30 -10.61 1.89
CA GLN A 314 -29.11 -9.76 1.94
C GLN A 314 -27.83 -10.60 2.07
N ALA A 315 -26.73 -10.08 1.52
CA ALA A 315 -25.39 -10.65 1.66
C ALA A 315 -25.02 -10.95 3.12
N PHE A 316 -24.42 -12.12 3.35
CA PHE A 316 -23.91 -12.54 4.66
C PHE A 316 -22.67 -13.42 4.52
N LYS A 317 -22.02 -13.65 5.66
CA LYS A 317 -21.07 -14.74 5.85
C LYS A 317 -21.46 -15.57 7.04
N ILE A 318 -21.24 -16.88 6.95
CA ILE A 318 -21.45 -17.82 8.05
C ILE A 318 -20.19 -18.61 8.32
N THR A 319 -19.72 -18.60 9.57
CA THR A 319 -18.45 -19.21 9.97
C THR A 319 -18.67 -20.32 11.01
N ALA A 320 -18.04 -21.48 10.79
CA ALA A 320 -17.86 -22.54 11.79
C ALA A 320 -16.38 -22.63 12.18
N ARG A 321 -16.11 -22.73 13.48
CA ARG A 321 -14.76 -22.82 14.06
C ARG A 321 -14.80 -23.34 15.50
N ASP A 322 -13.79 -24.10 15.90
CA ASP A 322 -13.58 -24.58 17.27
C ASP A 322 -12.11 -24.42 17.70
N GLU A 323 -11.72 -25.00 18.83
CA GLU A 323 -10.36 -24.98 19.36
C GLU A 323 -9.38 -25.91 18.63
N ALA A 324 -9.84 -26.75 17.69
CA ALA A 324 -8.98 -27.65 16.93
C ALA A 324 -8.17 -26.96 15.82
N GLY A 325 -8.34 -25.65 15.65
CA GLY A 325 -7.54 -24.84 14.74
C GLY A 325 -8.01 -24.83 13.28
N VAL A 326 -9.25 -25.25 13.01
CA VAL A 326 -9.87 -25.19 11.68
C VAL A 326 -11.04 -24.20 11.65
N ILE A 327 -11.03 -23.31 10.66
CA ILE A 327 -12.08 -22.31 10.43
C ILE A 327 -12.65 -22.44 9.02
N VAL A 328 -13.97 -22.53 8.89
CA VAL A 328 -14.68 -22.66 7.60
C VAL A 328 -15.70 -21.54 7.47
N THR A 329 -15.63 -20.77 6.40
CA THR A 329 -16.56 -19.67 6.13
C THR A 329 -17.21 -19.78 4.75
N LEU A 330 -18.54 -19.61 4.70
CA LEU A 330 -19.29 -19.44 3.46
C LEU A 330 -19.56 -17.94 3.24
N LEU A 331 -19.32 -17.45 2.04
CA LEU A 331 -19.58 -16.05 1.64
C LEU A 331 -20.74 -16.01 0.64
N ALA A 332 -21.87 -15.41 1.03
CA ALA A 332 -23.07 -15.27 0.23
C ALA A 332 -23.10 -13.94 -0.56
N ASP A 333 -21.96 -13.55 -1.13
CA ASP A 333 -21.79 -12.40 -2.03
C ASP A 333 -20.41 -12.54 -2.72
N ASN A 334 -20.24 -11.92 -3.89
CA ASN A 334 -18.99 -11.98 -4.66
C ASN A 334 -18.20 -10.67 -4.68
N TYR A 335 -18.60 -9.64 -3.94
CA TYR A 335 -17.79 -8.42 -3.83
C TYR A 335 -16.44 -8.74 -3.17
N PHE A 336 -15.35 -8.37 -3.85
CA PHE A 336 -13.96 -8.67 -3.51
C PHE A 336 -13.58 -8.33 -2.05
N GLY A 337 -14.16 -7.25 -1.51
CA GLY A 337 -13.89 -6.85 -0.13
C GLY A 337 -14.26 -7.88 0.93
N TYR A 338 -15.25 -8.76 0.69
CA TYR A 338 -15.55 -9.87 1.60
C TYR A 338 -14.43 -10.91 1.60
N CYS A 339 -13.88 -11.26 0.43
CA CYS A 339 -12.77 -12.20 0.29
C CYS A 339 -11.53 -11.72 1.06
N LYS A 340 -11.13 -10.46 0.85
CA LYS A 340 -10.02 -9.83 1.58
C LYS A 340 -10.21 -9.88 3.10
N LYS A 341 -11.39 -9.47 3.56
CA LYS A 341 -11.68 -9.40 5.00
C LYS A 341 -11.92 -10.76 5.64
N GLU A 342 -12.21 -11.79 4.85
CA GLU A 342 -12.28 -13.15 5.36
C GLU A 342 -10.88 -13.74 5.59
N VAL A 343 -9.92 -13.51 4.71
CA VAL A 343 -8.50 -13.83 4.98
C VAL A 343 -8.05 -13.14 6.27
N LYS A 344 -8.37 -11.85 6.46
CA LYS A 344 -8.13 -11.13 7.73
C LYS A 344 -8.73 -11.85 8.94
N THR A 345 -9.99 -12.28 8.83
CA THR A 345 -10.71 -12.96 9.91
C THR A 345 -10.02 -14.28 10.28
N GLN A 346 -9.56 -15.05 9.30
CA GLN A 346 -8.89 -16.32 9.52
C GLN A 346 -7.46 -16.16 10.07
N ILE A 347 -6.71 -15.14 9.63
CA ILE A 347 -5.43 -14.75 10.24
C ILE A 347 -5.65 -14.40 11.71
N SER A 348 -6.68 -13.60 12.02
CA SER A 348 -7.02 -13.20 13.39
C SER A 348 -7.36 -14.40 14.28
N TYR A 349 -8.15 -15.35 13.76
CA TYR A 349 -8.44 -16.62 14.44
C TYR A 349 -7.16 -17.42 14.71
N SER A 350 -6.28 -17.56 13.71
CA SER A 350 -5.00 -18.26 13.87
C SER A 350 -4.09 -17.58 14.89
N ALA A 351 -3.99 -16.25 14.87
CA ALA A 351 -3.20 -15.49 15.83
C ALA A 351 -3.71 -15.70 17.27
N ASN A 352 -5.04 -15.70 17.47
CA ASN A 352 -5.66 -15.91 18.78
C ASN A 352 -5.34 -17.30 19.36
N LEU A 353 -5.38 -18.36 18.55
CA LEU A 353 -5.07 -19.71 19.00
C LEU A 353 -3.55 -19.97 19.12
N PHE A 354 -2.73 -19.31 18.30
CA PHE A 354 -1.27 -19.39 18.37
C PHE A 354 -0.71 -18.72 19.63
N GLY A 355 -1.36 -17.66 20.14
CA GLY A 355 -1.12 -17.09 21.47
C GLY A 355 0.08 -16.14 21.60
N LEU A 356 0.95 -16.05 20.58
CA LEU A 356 2.10 -15.12 20.57
C LEU A 356 1.91 -13.90 19.67
N ALA A 357 1.04 -14.04 18.66
CA ALA A 357 0.87 -13.05 17.61
C ALA A 357 -0.45 -12.29 17.74
N GLU A 358 -0.50 -11.11 17.13
CA GLU A 358 -1.71 -10.31 17.00
C GLU A 358 -1.97 -10.05 15.51
N GLU A 359 -3.25 -10.13 15.12
CA GLU A 359 -3.72 -9.59 13.84
C GLU A 359 -4.30 -8.21 14.11
N GLU A 360 -3.90 -7.21 13.32
CA GLU A 360 -4.26 -5.83 13.56
C GLU A 360 -4.84 -5.16 12.31
N HIS A 361 -5.88 -4.36 12.53
CA HIS A 361 -6.35 -3.38 11.55
C HIS A 361 -5.58 -2.08 11.75
N ALA A 362 -4.40 -1.99 11.15
CA ALA A 362 -3.43 -0.94 11.40
C ALA A 362 -2.73 -0.45 10.13
N GLY A 363 -2.52 0.86 10.05
CA GLY A 363 -1.63 1.48 9.07
C GLY A 363 -0.30 1.80 9.71
N GLY A 364 0.75 1.95 8.91
CA GLY A 364 2.08 2.15 9.47
C GLY A 364 3.13 2.55 8.44
N ALA A 365 4.08 3.37 8.87
CA ALA A 365 5.15 3.86 8.01
C ALA A 365 6.44 4.07 8.79
N LEU A 366 7.56 3.73 8.15
CA LEU A 366 8.89 4.11 8.61
C LEU A 366 9.20 5.50 8.03
N ALA A 367 9.23 6.51 8.91
CA ALA A 367 9.39 7.90 8.53
C ALA A 367 10.83 8.40 8.77
N PHE A 368 11.49 8.85 7.71
CA PHE A 368 12.84 9.40 7.74
C PHE A 368 12.80 10.93 7.70
N PRO A 369 13.28 11.62 8.75
CA PRO A 369 13.37 13.07 8.76
C PRO A 369 14.22 13.61 7.61
N ARG A 370 13.71 14.64 6.93
CA ARG A 370 14.40 15.33 5.84
C ARG A 370 14.59 16.81 6.16
N ARG A 371 15.62 17.41 5.56
CA ARG A 371 15.97 18.82 5.75
C ARG A 371 16.33 19.48 4.44
N ASN A 372 15.95 20.74 4.30
CA ASN A 372 16.40 21.60 3.22
C ASN A 372 17.67 22.34 3.66
N HIS A 373 18.81 22.02 3.05
CA HIS A 373 20.08 22.69 3.29
C HIS A 373 20.26 23.95 2.44
N GLY A 374 19.40 24.16 1.44
CA GLY A 374 19.50 25.31 0.54
C GLY A 374 20.60 25.12 -0.50
N GLU A 375 21.55 26.05 -0.54
CA GLU A 375 22.61 26.10 -1.56
C GLU A 375 23.92 25.45 -1.10
N GLU A 376 24.10 25.21 0.20
CA GLU A 376 25.36 24.71 0.75
C GLU A 376 25.15 23.68 1.88
N TYR A 377 26.02 22.69 1.95
CA TYR A 377 26.06 21.69 3.02
C TYR A 377 27.51 21.36 3.43
N GLY A 378 27.75 21.17 4.74
CA GLY A 378 29.03 20.63 5.24
C GLY A 378 30.02 21.60 5.90
N VAL A 379 29.70 22.90 5.95
CA VAL A 379 30.53 23.93 6.63
C VAL A 379 30.39 23.89 8.17
N ASP A 380 29.28 23.34 8.66
CA ASP A 380 28.95 23.30 10.08
C ASP A 380 29.58 22.08 10.76
N SER A 381 30.27 22.25 11.88
CA SER A 381 30.88 21.12 12.60
C SER A 381 29.88 20.05 13.05
N ARG A 382 28.58 20.38 13.11
CA ARG A 382 27.48 19.44 13.42
C ARG A 382 27.11 18.50 12.28
N THR A 383 27.60 18.72 11.06
CA THR A 383 27.48 17.73 9.96
C THR A 383 28.48 16.58 10.13
N HIS A 384 29.42 16.68 11.07
CA HIS A 384 30.40 15.63 11.40
C HIS A 384 29.96 14.87 12.66
N LYS A 385 29.31 13.72 12.46
CA LYS A 385 28.91 12.84 13.57
C LYS A 385 30.15 12.11 14.13
N PRO A 386 30.51 12.27 15.42
CA PRO A 386 31.67 11.59 15.97
C PRO A 386 31.59 10.07 15.83
N GLY A 387 32.74 9.40 15.64
CA GLY A 387 32.82 7.94 15.59
C GLY A 387 32.52 7.30 14.22
N TYR A 388 32.52 8.07 13.14
CA TYR A 388 32.37 7.54 11.78
C TYR A 388 33.49 8.06 10.88
N SER A 389 34.11 7.17 10.10
CA SER A 389 35.09 7.55 9.07
C SER A 389 34.81 6.85 7.75
N PHE A 390 35.33 7.42 6.65
CA PHE A 390 35.24 6.77 5.34
C PHE A 390 36.06 5.48 5.32
N ALA A 391 37.20 5.43 6.02
CA ALA A 391 38.01 4.22 6.16
C ALA A 391 37.19 3.06 6.77
N ASP A 392 36.45 3.30 7.85
CA ASP A 392 35.57 2.29 8.46
C ASP A 392 34.45 1.85 7.49
N THR A 393 33.97 2.77 6.65
CA THR A 393 32.95 2.48 5.63
C THR A 393 33.51 1.54 4.56
N VAL A 394 34.73 1.81 4.09
CA VAL A 394 35.44 0.98 3.11
C VAL A 394 35.78 -0.39 3.69
N GLU A 395 36.24 -0.46 4.93
CA GLU A 395 36.56 -1.72 5.60
C GLU A 395 35.33 -2.64 5.67
N ARG A 396 34.15 -2.08 5.96
CA ARG A 396 32.91 -2.86 6.14
C ARG A 396 32.14 -3.14 4.85
N TYR A 397 32.20 -2.22 3.89
CA TYR A 397 31.33 -2.20 2.72
C TYR A 397 32.09 -2.04 1.39
N GLY A 398 33.42 -2.14 1.40
CA GLY A 398 34.27 -1.96 0.19
C GLY A 398 33.87 -2.90 -0.96
N ASP A 399 33.42 -4.11 -0.66
CA ASP A 399 33.07 -5.11 -1.66
C ASP A 399 31.87 -4.70 -2.54
N ILE A 400 30.96 -3.88 -2.03
CA ILE A 400 29.77 -3.41 -2.76
C ILE A 400 30.02 -2.10 -3.54
N MET A 401 31.22 -1.54 -3.46
CA MET A 401 31.55 -0.26 -4.09
C MET A 401 32.77 -0.34 -5.00
N ASP A 402 32.74 0.43 -6.08
CA ASP A 402 33.89 0.75 -6.91
C ASP A 402 34.61 1.98 -6.32
N LEU A 403 35.71 1.72 -5.60
CA LEU A 403 36.51 2.76 -4.96
C LEU A 403 37.27 3.60 -5.98
N GLN A 404 37.21 4.91 -5.79
CA GLN A 404 37.81 5.89 -6.69
C GLN A 404 39.09 6.48 -6.07
N PRO A 405 40.12 6.80 -6.88
CA PRO A 405 41.39 7.35 -6.41
C PRO A 405 41.23 8.62 -5.55
N GLU A 406 40.21 9.43 -5.82
CA GLU A 406 39.91 10.69 -5.12
C GLU A 406 39.38 10.47 -3.69
N GLY A 407 39.06 9.22 -3.32
CA GLY A 407 38.62 8.85 -1.96
C GLY A 407 37.11 8.88 -1.76
N TYR A 408 36.36 8.41 -2.76
CA TYR A 408 34.92 8.15 -2.67
C TYR A 408 34.60 6.79 -3.29
N GLY A 409 33.38 6.29 -3.15
CA GLY A 409 32.95 5.00 -3.71
C GLY A 409 31.67 5.15 -4.54
N ILE A 410 31.51 4.33 -5.57
CA ILE A 410 30.28 4.22 -6.37
C ILE A 410 29.67 2.85 -6.10
N ASP A 411 28.38 2.78 -5.77
CA ASP A 411 27.72 1.48 -5.56
C ASP A 411 27.68 0.66 -6.87
N LYS A 412 28.04 -0.62 -6.79
CA LYS A 412 28.13 -1.53 -7.95
C LYS A 412 26.77 -1.90 -8.53
N ALA A 413 25.75 -2.02 -7.69
CA ALA A 413 24.39 -2.34 -8.11
C ALA A 413 23.63 -1.09 -8.56
N TRP A 414 23.92 0.05 -7.94
CA TRP A 414 23.21 1.32 -8.14
C TRP A 414 24.18 2.47 -8.39
N PRO A 415 24.66 2.68 -9.62
CA PRO A 415 25.67 3.71 -9.95
C PRO A 415 25.27 5.16 -9.64
N ASN A 416 24.01 5.39 -9.27
CA ASN A 416 23.50 6.67 -8.77
C ASN A 416 23.75 6.90 -7.26
N ILE A 417 24.16 5.87 -6.52
CA ILE A 417 24.56 5.97 -5.11
C ILE A 417 26.07 6.18 -5.03
N ILE A 418 26.47 7.27 -4.36
CA ILE A 418 27.87 7.70 -4.24
C ILE A 418 28.21 7.83 -2.75
N TYR A 419 29.15 7.04 -2.26
CA TYR A 419 29.66 7.10 -0.89
C TYR A 419 30.76 8.15 -0.81
N VAL A 420 30.56 9.18 0.01
CA VAL A 420 31.50 10.30 0.16
C VAL A 420 32.10 10.34 1.55
N PRO A 421 33.27 10.97 1.75
CA PRO A 421 33.83 11.18 3.08
C PRO A 421 32.92 11.97 4.02
N GLN A 422 33.20 11.90 5.32
CA GLN A 422 32.41 12.63 6.30
C GLN A 422 32.60 14.15 6.20
N ARG A 423 33.84 14.60 6.03
CA ARG A 423 34.21 16.02 5.94
C ARG A 423 34.15 16.49 4.50
N VAL A 424 32.94 16.76 4.02
CA VAL A 424 32.67 17.23 2.67
C VAL A 424 32.00 18.59 2.71
N ARG A 425 32.25 19.41 1.69
CA ARG A 425 31.50 20.65 1.42
C ARG A 425 30.81 20.51 0.06
N MET A 426 29.50 20.65 0.06
CA MET A 426 28.67 20.62 -1.16
C MET A 426 28.18 22.03 -1.45
N ASP A 427 28.45 22.51 -2.67
CA ASP A 427 28.02 23.82 -3.16
C ASP A 427 27.13 23.62 -4.39
N LEU A 428 25.88 24.08 -4.29
CA LEU A 428 24.87 23.96 -5.34
C LEU A 428 25.15 24.87 -6.54
N ASN A 429 25.66 26.07 -6.30
CA ASN A 429 25.87 27.07 -7.35
C ASN A 429 27.12 26.72 -8.18
N ALA A 430 28.21 26.35 -7.51
CA ALA A 430 29.40 25.81 -8.16
C ALA A 430 29.18 24.38 -8.70
N GLN A 431 28.16 23.69 -8.19
CA GLN A 431 27.87 22.27 -8.43
C GLN A 431 29.08 21.38 -8.12
N THR A 432 29.66 21.56 -6.95
CA THR A 432 30.85 20.81 -6.52
C THR A 432 30.62 20.12 -5.18
N ILE A 433 31.34 19.01 -5.00
CA ILE A 433 31.51 18.34 -3.72
C ILE A 433 33.01 18.26 -3.48
N THR A 434 33.48 18.83 -2.38
CA THR A 434 34.91 18.98 -2.08
C THR A 434 35.27 18.40 -0.72
N TRP A 435 36.45 17.81 -0.60
CA TRP A 435 37.01 17.32 0.66
C TRP A 435 38.54 17.29 0.59
N HIS A 436 39.21 17.19 1.73
CA HIS A 436 40.64 16.94 1.76
C HIS A 436 40.94 15.45 1.88
N LYS A 437 41.88 14.96 1.08
CA LYS A 437 42.48 13.63 1.19
C LYS A 437 44.00 13.79 1.11
N ASP A 438 44.71 13.23 2.08
CA ASP A 438 46.18 13.28 2.16
C ASP A 438 46.77 14.70 2.05
N GLY A 439 46.03 15.71 2.56
CA GLY A 439 46.39 17.13 2.48
C GLY A 439 45.93 17.85 1.21
N GLU A 440 45.57 17.13 0.15
CA GLU A 440 45.13 17.69 -1.12
C GLU A 440 43.61 17.88 -1.19
N LEU A 441 43.16 18.96 -1.82
CA LEU A 441 41.74 19.23 -2.06
C LEU A 441 41.24 18.40 -3.25
N GLN A 442 40.33 17.48 -2.98
CA GLN A 442 39.64 16.67 -3.97
C GLN A 442 38.29 17.28 -4.32
N THR A 443 37.84 17.09 -5.57
CA THR A 443 36.58 17.66 -6.07
C THR A 443 35.87 16.70 -7.01
N ILE A 444 34.57 16.52 -6.83
CA ILE A 444 33.68 15.88 -7.81
C ILE A 444 32.48 16.78 -8.13
N ARG A 445 31.77 16.44 -9.21
CA ARG A 445 30.56 17.16 -9.61
C ARG A 445 29.36 16.78 -8.75
N LEU A 446 28.63 17.79 -8.29
CA LEU A 446 27.28 17.62 -7.72
C LEU A 446 26.27 17.52 -8.88
N CYS A 447 25.54 16.41 -8.95
CA CYS A 447 24.63 16.11 -10.05
C CYS A 447 23.20 15.79 -9.55
N PRO A 448 22.16 16.17 -10.30
CA PRO A 448 20.81 15.69 -10.05
C PRO A 448 20.70 14.18 -10.31
N GLY A 449 19.77 13.51 -9.64
CA GLY A 449 19.56 12.06 -9.77
C GLY A 449 20.61 11.19 -9.08
N LYS A 450 21.62 11.79 -8.42
CA LYS A 450 22.59 11.10 -7.57
C LYS A 450 22.23 11.24 -6.09
N THR A 451 22.50 10.20 -5.31
CA THR A 451 22.37 10.19 -3.84
C THR A 451 23.74 10.06 -3.21
N TYR A 452 24.17 11.09 -2.48
CA TYR A 452 25.46 11.12 -1.80
C TYR A 452 25.30 10.67 -0.35
N ILE A 453 26.00 9.60 0.04
CA ILE A 453 25.87 8.97 1.36
C ILE A 453 27.15 9.21 2.16
N GLN A 454 27.02 9.85 3.32
CA GLN A 454 28.11 10.00 4.28
C GLN A 454 28.35 8.71 5.08
N PRO A 455 29.51 8.56 5.75
CA PRO A 455 29.81 7.39 6.61
C PRO A 455 28.81 7.17 7.74
N SER A 456 28.11 8.22 8.17
CA SER A 456 27.04 8.16 9.17
C SER A 456 25.73 7.54 8.65
N GLY A 457 25.62 7.32 7.33
CA GLY A 457 24.41 6.96 6.60
C GLY A 457 23.56 8.16 6.15
N TYR A 458 23.92 9.38 6.55
CA TYR A 458 23.19 10.59 6.14
C TYR A 458 23.25 10.76 4.62
N LYS A 459 22.09 10.95 3.99
CA LYS A 459 21.98 11.09 2.53
C LYS A 459 21.81 12.55 2.15
N VAL A 460 22.40 12.98 1.05
CA VAL A 460 22.21 14.31 0.45
C VAL A 460 21.91 14.16 -1.04
N GLU A 461 20.93 14.92 -1.53
CA GLU A 461 20.51 14.92 -2.93
C GLU A 461 20.31 16.35 -3.44
N MET A 462 20.62 16.58 -4.71
CA MET A 462 20.27 17.80 -5.43
C MET A 462 18.86 17.65 -6.03
N LYS A 463 17.87 18.39 -5.53
CA LYS A 463 16.46 18.31 -5.96
C LYS A 463 15.91 19.64 -6.46
N LYS A 464 15.11 19.58 -7.53
CA LYS A 464 14.39 20.74 -8.08
C LYS A 464 13.27 21.13 -7.11
N HIS A 465 13.05 22.44 -6.97
CA HIS A 465 11.93 22.96 -6.18
C HIS A 465 10.60 22.68 -6.91
N PRO A 466 9.57 22.11 -6.26
CA PRO A 466 8.33 21.74 -6.96
C PRO A 466 7.55 22.94 -7.50
N GLY A 467 7.55 24.06 -6.77
CA GLY A 467 6.83 25.29 -7.15
C GLY A 467 7.71 26.44 -7.64
N ALA A 468 9.00 26.23 -7.93
CA ALA A 468 9.89 27.32 -8.34
C ALA A 468 10.99 26.81 -9.30
N PRO A 469 11.51 27.64 -10.22
CA PRO A 469 12.59 27.25 -11.14
C PRO A 469 13.97 27.24 -10.46
N SER A 470 14.06 26.71 -9.24
CA SER A 470 15.28 26.67 -8.42
C SER A 470 15.61 25.24 -7.98
N TRP A 471 16.84 25.03 -7.53
CA TRP A 471 17.31 23.76 -6.97
C TRP A 471 17.67 23.92 -5.50
N ARG A 472 17.79 22.81 -4.79
CA ARG A 472 18.18 22.77 -3.38
C ARG A 472 18.87 21.46 -3.04
N LEU A 473 19.75 21.52 -2.04
CA LEU A 473 20.29 20.35 -1.36
C LEU A 473 19.29 19.86 -0.32
N VAL A 474 18.89 18.59 -0.42
CA VAL A 474 17.98 17.95 0.53
C VAL A 474 18.73 16.84 1.24
N GLY A 475 18.79 16.92 2.56
CA GLY A 475 19.38 15.89 3.39
C GLY A 475 18.33 14.98 4.02
N MET A 476 18.70 13.73 4.28
CA MET A 476 17.84 12.72 4.92
C MET A 476 18.60 11.97 6.01
N ASN A 477 17.97 11.85 7.18
CA ASN A 477 18.50 11.06 8.28
C ASN A 477 18.51 9.56 7.92
N PRO A 478 19.54 8.80 8.35
CA PRO A 478 19.60 7.35 8.12
C PRO A 478 18.68 6.55 9.04
N GLU A 479 18.42 7.06 10.25
CA GLU A 479 17.55 6.42 11.23
C GLU A 479 16.14 7.02 11.13
N GLY A 480 15.17 6.15 10.85
CA GLY A 480 13.75 6.50 10.78
C GLY A 480 13.01 6.20 12.08
N THR A 481 11.83 6.82 12.22
CA THR A 481 10.87 6.48 13.28
C THR A 481 9.79 5.60 12.69
N PHE A 482 9.63 4.41 13.24
CA PHE A 482 8.50 3.56 12.87
C PHE A 482 7.23 4.04 13.57
N CYS A 483 6.24 4.46 12.79
CA CYS A 483 4.95 4.94 13.25
C CYS A 483 3.88 3.89 12.97
N HIS A 484 3.26 3.37 14.02
CA HIS A 484 2.18 2.38 13.96
C HIS A 484 0.85 3.03 14.37
N LYS A 485 -0.20 2.85 13.57
CA LYS A 485 -1.53 3.46 13.75
C LYS A 485 -2.64 2.39 13.73
N PRO A 486 -2.88 1.71 14.86
CA PRO A 486 -3.88 0.64 14.97
C PRO A 486 -5.29 1.19 15.25
N SER A 487 -6.28 0.29 15.21
CA SER A 487 -7.63 0.48 15.77
C SER A 487 -8.32 1.80 15.36
N THR A 488 -8.10 2.21 14.11
CA THR A 488 -8.59 3.48 13.59
C THR A 488 -9.90 3.26 12.83
N VAL A 489 -10.99 3.89 13.29
CA VAL A 489 -12.29 3.84 12.63
C VAL A 489 -12.24 4.45 11.22
N SER A 490 -13.18 4.07 10.36
CA SER A 490 -13.33 4.68 9.03
C SER A 490 -13.47 6.20 9.15
N GLY A 491 -12.73 6.95 8.32
CA GLY A 491 -12.63 8.41 8.42
C GLY A 491 -11.57 8.92 9.42
N GLY A 492 -11.06 8.07 10.31
CA GLY A 492 -9.96 8.42 11.23
C GLY A 492 -8.56 8.49 10.59
N GLY A 493 -8.50 8.24 9.27
CA GLY A 493 -7.28 8.40 8.47
C GLY A 493 -6.19 7.37 8.76
N LYS A 494 -6.52 6.07 8.84
CA LYS A 494 -5.55 4.98 9.04
C LYS A 494 -4.38 5.08 8.05
N SER A 495 -4.68 5.10 6.76
CA SER A 495 -3.70 5.11 5.66
C SER A 495 -3.01 6.48 5.47
N GLU A 496 -3.54 7.55 6.07
CA GLU A 496 -2.89 8.88 6.05
C GLU A 496 -1.49 8.86 6.70
N ILE A 497 -1.24 7.89 7.60
CA ILE A 497 0.08 7.73 8.23
C ILE A 497 1.19 7.44 7.21
N SER A 498 0.88 6.78 6.09
CA SER A 498 1.84 6.43 5.04
C SER A 498 1.76 7.34 3.80
N LYS A 499 0.62 8.00 3.54
CA LYS A 499 0.45 8.93 2.40
C LYS A 499 1.47 10.08 2.37
N SER A 500 1.91 10.48 1.19
CA SER A 500 2.84 11.61 1.00
C SER A 500 2.26 12.91 1.57
N LEU A 501 3.02 13.62 2.40
CA LEU A 501 2.65 14.97 2.83
C LEU A 501 2.91 16.02 1.74
N ASN A 502 3.73 15.72 0.74
CA ASN A 502 4.11 16.68 -0.30
C ASN A 502 2.90 17.17 -1.10
N ASP A 503 1.88 16.33 -1.28
CA ASP A 503 0.68 16.67 -2.04
C ASP A 503 -0.21 17.69 -1.29
N ALA A 504 -0.05 17.79 0.03
CA ALA A 504 -0.71 18.80 0.85
C ALA A 504 0.11 20.10 0.99
N VAL A 505 1.38 20.12 0.56
CA VAL A 505 2.24 21.31 0.65
C VAL A 505 1.85 22.32 -0.41
N ILE A 506 1.51 23.52 0.03
CA ILE A 506 1.14 24.65 -0.82
C ILE A 506 2.39 25.49 -1.07
N TYR A 507 2.67 25.79 -2.34
CA TYR A 507 3.76 26.68 -2.75
C TYR A 507 3.18 28.03 -3.17
N ARG A 508 3.51 29.09 -2.42
CA ARG A 508 2.98 30.45 -2.65
C ARG A 508 4.06 31.51 -2.39
N PRO A 509 3.88 32.75 -2.89
CA PRO A 509 4.75 33.86 -2.57
C PRO A 509 4.90 34.08 -1.06
N LEU A 510 6.08 34.55 -0.63
CA LEU A 510 6.25 35.08 0.71
C LEU A 510 5.70 36.51 0.76
N PHE A 511 4.80 36.78 1.70
CA PHE A 511 4.18 38.09 1.87
C PHE A 511 4.93 38.96 2.87
N VAL A 512 5.16 40.21 2.49
CA VAL A 512 5.58 41.34 3.33
C VAL A 512 4.46 42.37 3.39
N ASP A 513 4.44 43.18 4.43
CA ASP A 513 3.39 44.18 4.62
C ASP A 513 3.83 45.53 4.05
N ASP A 514 4.85 46.12 4.68
CA ASP A 514 5.60 47.26 4.17
C ASP A 514 7.07 46.83 4.11
N LEU A 515 7.61 46.71 2.90
CA LEU A 515 8.96 46.17 2.69
C LEU A 515 10.01 46.93 3.51
N GLN A 516 10.00 48.27 3.48
CA GLN A 516 11.03 49.06 4.14
C GLN A 516 10.94 48.92 5.66
N LYS A 517 9.72 49.03 6.23
CA LYS A 517 9.51 48.84 7.68
C LYS A 517 9.84 47.42 8.15
N ASP A 518 9.54 46.41 7.34
CA ASP A 518 9.86 45.03 7.66
C ASP A 518 11.39 44.79 7.60
N LEU A 519 12.08 45.39 6.61
CA LEU A 519 13.54 45.32 6.48
C LEU A 519 14.29 46.06 7.61
N ASP A 520 13.73 47.14 8.14
CA ASP A 520 14.28 47.83 9.31
C ASP A 520 14.23 46.96 10.57
N GLN A 521 13.14 46.23 10.78
CA GLN A 521 13.04 45.26 11.87
C GLN A 521 14.02 44.10 11.69
N VAL A 522 14.22 43.60 10.46
CA VAL A 522 15.21 42.55 10.20
C VAL A 522 16.64 43.05 10.43
N GLN A 523 16.96 44.28 10.04
CA GLN A 523 18.27 44.87 10.30
C GLN A 523 18.55 44.95 11.80
N ALA A 524 17.57 45.38 12.61
CA ALA A 524 17.71 45.38 14.07
C ALA A 524 18.00 43.99 14.65
N ILE A 525 17.46 42.93 14.06
CA ILE A 525 17.78 41.54 14.44
C ILE A 525 19.25 41.22 14.09
N TYR A 526 19.74 41.62 12.93
CA TYR A 526 21.11 41.32 12.50
C TYR A 526 22.18 42.11 13.25
N ASP A 527 21.82 43.29 13.76
CA ASP A 527 22.74 44.17 14.50
C ASP A 527 22.72 43.89 16.01
N GLN A 528 21.80 43.05 16.49
CA GLN A 528 21.67 42.69 17.91
C GLN A 528 22.94 42.01 18.46
N ASP A 529 23.34 42.36 19.69
CA ASP A 529 24.39 41.66 20.42
C ASP A 529 23.85 40.35 21.03
N TYR A 530 24.32 39.21 20.50
CA TYR A 530 23.92 37.88 20.95
C TYR A 530 24.80 37.31 22.06
N THR A 531 25.86 37.99 22.50
CA THR A 531 26.84 37.45 23.46
C THR A 531 26.28 37.25 24.86
N LYS A 532 25.24 38.01 25.24
CA LYS A 532 24.63 38.00 26.59
C LYS A 532 23.33 37.20 26.70
N ARG A 533 23.00 36.40 25.68
CA ARG A 533 21.69 35.75 25.59
C ARG A 533 21.53 34.52 26.48
N PHE A 534 22.62 33.87 26.90
CA PHE A 534 22.57 32.64 27.68
C PHE A 534 22.49 32.93 29.18
N LYS A 535 21.80 32.04 29.91
CA LYS A 535 21.91 31.97 31.36
C LYS A 535 23.29 31.43 31.77
N PRO A 536 23.81 31.80 32.95
CA PRO A 536 25.06 31.26 33.45
C PRO A 536 25.10 29.73 33.43
N GLY A 537 26.16 29.14 32.87
CA GLY A 537 26.36 27.69 32.74
C GLY A 537 25.89 27.07 31.42
N PHE A 538 25.36 27.88 30.49
CA PHE A 538 24.91 27.44 29.15
C PHE A 538 25.72 28.07 28.01
N GLU A 539 26.78 28.81 28.31
CA GLU A 539 27.57 29.57 27.33
C GLU A 539 28.21 28.67 26.26
N GLU A 540 28.53 27.42 26.61
CA GLU A 540 29.13 26.43 25.70
C GLU A 540 28.17 25.95 24.60
N GLU A 541 26.87 26.27 24.68
CA GLU A 541 25.89 25.89 23.64
C GLU A 541 26.14 26.55 22.28
N ASP A 542 26.94 27.62 22.23
CA ASP A 542 27.42 28.22 21.00
C ASP A 542 28.94 28.37 21.04
N ARG A 543 29.62 27.66 20.12
CA ARG A 543 31.09 27.65 20.00
C ARG A 543 31.72 29.04 19.86
N ASP A 544 30.96 29.99 19.30
CA ASP A 544 31.37 31.38 19.17
C ASP A 544 30.11 32.26 19.12
N PRO A 545 29.77 32.94 20.23
CA PRO A 545 28.58 33.75 20.34
C PRO A 545 28.69 35.11 19.63
N THR A 546 29.87 35.49 19.11
CA THR A 546 30.10 36.75 18.39
C THR A 546 29.69 36.67 16.92
N ARG A 547 29.54 35.46 16.37
CA ARG A 547 29.17 35.26 14.96
C ARG A 547 27.79 35.83 14.68
N GLN A 548 27.71 36.84 13.83
CA GLN A 548 26.43 37.43 13.46
C GLN A 548 25.55 36.49 12.62
N PRO A 549 24.22 36.68 12.58
CA PRO A 549 23.32 35.83 11.82
C PRO A 549 23.75 35.59 10.37
N LEU A 550 24.17 36.62 9.64
CA LEU A 550 24.58 36.53 8.24
C LEU A 550 25.96 35.90 8.00
N SER A 551 26.77 35.66 9.04
CA SER A 551 28.10 35.05 8.91
C SER A 551 28.06 33.72 8.11
N PRO A 552 28.96 33.52 7.13
CA PRO A 552 29.02 32.27 6.34
C PRO A 552 29.30 31.04 7.22
N GLU A 553 29.90 31.23 8.39
CA GLU A 553 30.15 30.15 9.36
C GLU A 553 28.92 29.78 10.22
N ARG A 554 27.79 30.47 10.02
CA ARG A 554 26.54 30.21 10.74
C ARG A 554 25.52 29.62 9.77
N SER A 555 25.09 28.39 10.01
CA SER A 555 24.05 27.74 9.19
C SER A 555 22.67 28.33 9.45
N LEU A 556 21.77 28.22 8.47
CA LEU A 556 20.37 28.63 8.61
C LEU A 556 19.70 27.98 9.83
N GLY A 557 19.96 26.69 10.07
CA GLY A 557 19.45 25.97 11.23
C GLY A 557 19.93 26.55 12.57
N SER A 558 21.19 27.00 12.67
CA SER A 558 21.64 27.74 13.88
C SER A 558 20.96 29.09 14.04
N VAL A 559 20.69 29.82 12.95
CA VAL A 559 19.97 31.11 13.06
C VAL A 559 18.53 30.90 13.50
N ILE A 560 17.87 29.84 13.03
CA ILE A 560 16.54 29.44 13.52
C ILE A 560 16.62 29.12 15.02
N LYS A 561 17.60 28.33 15.48
CA LYS A 561 17.80 28.06 16.93
C LYS A 561 18.07 29.34 17.73
N LEU A 562 18.88 30.26 17.19
CA LEU A 562 19.21 31.54 17.81
C LEU A 562 17.94 32.37 18.07
N LEU A 563 17.04 32.40 17.09
CA LEU A 563 15.81 33.19 17.11
C LEU A 563 14.57 32.38 17.53
N THR A 564 14.77 31.28 18.26
CA THR A 564 13.69 30.49 18.86
C THR A 564 13.84 30.52 20.39
N PRO A 565 12.81 30.91 21.16
CA PRO A 565 12.88 30.93 22.62
C PRO A 565 13.37 29.59 23.19
N SER A 566 14.25 29.66 24.20
CA SER A 566 14.89 28.49 24.84
C SER A 566 14.93 28.65 26.35
N SER A 567 14.81 27.56 27.10
CA SER A 567 14.97 27.56 28.56
C SER A 567 16.38 27.99 29.00
N THR A 568 17.36 27.85 28.11
CA THR A 568 18.78 28.17 28.34
C THR A 568 19.12 29.63 28.05
N TYR A 569 18.20 30.37 27.43
CA TYR A 569 18.33 31.82 27.26
C TYR A 569 17.84 32.60 28.48
N THR A 570 18.34 33.83 28.64
CA THR A 570 17.85 34.78 29.64
C THR A 570 16.38 35.12 29.39
N ASP A 571 15.65 35.44 30.46
CA ASP A 571 14.22 35.72 30.35
C ASP A 571 13.98 37.01 29.55
N GLU A 572 14.88 37.99 29.66
CA GLU A 572 14.89 39.22 28.86
C GLU A 572 15.03 38.92 27.35
N PHE A 573 15.98 38.06 26.97
CA PHE A 573 16.17 37.68 25.57
C PHE A 573 14.96 36.91 25.02
N ASN A 574 14.37 36.01 25.81
CA ASN A 574 13.15 35.31 25.42
C ASN A 574 11.95 36.26 25.25
N ALA A 575 11.81 37.27 26.11
CA ALA A 575 10.77 38.29 26.00
C ALA A 575 10.96 39.15 24.74
N TRP A 576 12.21 39.53 24.42
CA TRP A 576 12.53 40.19 23.16
C TRP A 576 12.18 39.32 21.95
N LEU A 577 12.60 38.04 21.94
CA LEU A 577 12.24 37.10 20.86
C LEU A 577 10.72 36.96 20.67
N ALA A 578 9.95 36.86 21.76
CA ALA A 578 8.49 36.73 21.72
C ALA A 578 7.79 37.99 21.17
N SER A 579 8.44 39.14 21.22
CA SER A 579 7.94 40.41 20.65
C SER A 579 8.06 40.46 19.12
N ILE A 580 8.93 39.64 18.51
CA ILE A 580 9.17 39.66 17.07
C ILE A 580 8.06 38.88 16.36
N SER A 581 7.40 39.53 15.40
CA SER A 581 6.37 38.87 14.59
C SER A 581 6.94 37.67 13.82
N PRO A 582 6.22 36.53 13.74
CA PRO A 582 6.62 35.40 12.92
C PRO A 582 6.89 35.75 11.45
N ARG A 583 6.24 36.80 10.90
CA ARG A 583 6.49 37.31 9.55
C ARG A 583 7.92 37.84 9.40
N ILE A 584 8.38 38.62 10.37
CA ILE A 584 9.72 39.21 10.38
C ILE A 584 10.78 38.13 10.55
N LEU A 585 10.57 37.16 11.45
CA LEU A 585 11.46 36.00 11.57
C LEU A 585 11.54 35.22 10.26
N ALA A 586 10.40 35.00 9.59
CA ALA A 586 10.37 34.32 8.30
C ALA A 586 11.18 35.06 7.21
N LEU A 587 11.17 36.40 7.22
CA LEU A 587 11.96 37.24 6.33
C LEU A 587 13.47 37.18 6.67
N ALA A 588 13.83 37.30 7.95
CA ALA A 588 15.22 37.15 8.40
C ALA A 588 15.81 35.77 8.00
N PHE A 589 15.08 34.68 8.24
CA PHE A 589 15.54 33.35 7.81
C PHE A 589 15.67 33.22 6.31
N LEU A 590 14.84 33.91 5.54
CA LEU A 590 14.93 33.90 4.08
C LEU A 590 16.17 34.64 3.59
N ILE A 591 16.41 35.85 4.11
CA ILE A 591 17.58 36.64 3.75
C ILE A 591 18.84 35.86 4.10
N LYS A 592 18.91 35.25 5.30
CA LYS A 592 20.02 34.37 5.67
C LYS A 592 20.25 33.24 4.65
N ARG A 593 19.19 32.65 4.12
CA ARG A 593 19.28 31.52 3.19
C ARG A 593 19.91 31.92 1.85
N PHE A 594 19.59 33.12 1.34
CA PHE A 594 20.07 33.58 0.04
C PHE A 594 21.30 34.49 0.11
N TYR A 595 21.66 34.94 1.31
CA TYR A 595 22.78 35.85 1.53
C TYR A 595 24.06 35.34 0.89
N ARG A 596 24.68 36.20 0.07
CA ARG A 596 26.02 35.99 -0.47
C ARG A 596 26.98 36.93 0.20
N THR A 597 28.18 36.46 0.52
CA THR A 597 29.24 37.26 1.15
C THR A 597 29.58 38.52 0.35
N GLU A 598 29.44 38.46 -0.98
CA GLU A 598 29.65 39.57 -1.90
C GLU A 598 28.65 40.74 -1.71
N TRP A 599 27.47 40.46 -1.13
CA TRP A 599 26.46 41.49 -0.88
C TRP A 599 26.89 42.44 0.25
N GLY A 600 27.69 41.96 1.21
CA GLY A 600 28.08 42.74 2.39
C GLY A 600 26.85 43.32 3.10
N ASP A 601 26.89 44.62 3.38
CA ASP A 601 25.78 45.35 4.01
C ASP A 601 24.67 45.78 3.01
N ARG A 602 24.88 45.56 1.71
CA ARG A 602 23.94 45.96 0.63
C ARG A 602 22.90 44.89 0.29
N TRP A 603 22.73 43.89 1.15
CA TRP A 603 21.77 42.80 0.96
C TRP A 603 20.33 43.29 0.76
N ARG A 604 19.98 44.49 1.25
CA ARG A 604 18.67 45.14 1.06
C ARG A 604 18.37 45.44 -0.41
N GLU A 605 19.38 45.80 -1.20
CA GLU A 605 19.22 46.19 -2.62
C GLU A 605 18.74 45.03 -3.50
N HIS A 606 18.91 43.80 -3.03
CA HIS A 606 18.48 42.59 -3.74
C HIS A 606 17.00 42.25 -3.51
N LEU A 607 16.33 42.91 -2.56
CA LEU A 607 14.96 42.62 -2.17
C LEU A 607 14.02 43.69 -2.69
N SER A 608 12.92 43.27 -3.31
CA SER A 608 11.93 44.20 -3.86
C SER A 608 10.51 43.64 -3.75
N VAL A 609 9.54 44.50 -4.02
CA VAL A 609 8.14 44.14 -4.31
C VAL A 609 7.76 44.84 -5.62
N ASP A 610 6.77 44.30 -6.33
CA ASP A 610 6.23 45.00 -7.49
C ASP A 610 5.46 46.25 -7.08
N GLU A 611 5.31 47.18 -8.03
CA GLU A 611 4.32 48.25 -7.94
C GLU A 611 3.12 47.84 -8.80
N VAL A 612 1.95 47.69 -8.17
CA VAL A 612 0.71 47.28 -8.82
C VAL A 612 -0.28 48.43 -8.66
N ASP A 613 -0.76 48.98 -9.79
CA ASP A 613 -1.69 50.11 -9.84
C ASP A 613 -1.23 51.34 -9.01
N GLY A 614 0.08 51.58 -8.93
CA GLY A 614 0.67 52.71 -8.20
C GLY A 614 0.90 52.49 -6.71
N ALA A 615 0.70 51.26 -6.21
CA ALA A 615 0.95 50.89 -4.82
C ALA A 615 1.97 49.73 -4.72
N PRO A 616 2.87 49.74 -3.71
CA PRO A 616 3.72 48.59 -3.44
C PRO A 616 2.89 47.34 -3.15
N ALA A 617 3.17 46.27 -3.88
CA ALA A 617 2.60 44.96 -3.65
C ALA A 617 3.22 44.29 -2.40
N HIS A 618 2.66 43.13 -2.05
CA HIS A 618 3.06 42.40 -0.86
C HIS A 618 3.93 41.17 -1.15
N GLU A 619 4.13 40.80 -2.41
CA GLU A 619 4.90 39.60 -2.77
C GLU A 619 6.40 39.92 -2.83
N LEU A 620 7.17 39.28 -1.96
CA LEU A 620 8.62 39.49 -1.90
C LEU A 620 9.33 38.92 -3.11
N LYS A 621 10.25 39.71 -3.65
CA LYS A 621 11.18 39.32 -4.72
C LYS A 621 12.63 39.37 -4.24
N LEU A 622 13.45 38.52 -4.85
CA LEU A 622 14.91 38.57 -4.78
C LEU A 622 15.45 38.68 -6.21
N ASP A 623 16.22 39.73 -6.52
CA ASP A 623 16.72 40.03 -7.88
C ASP A 623 15.62 39.91 -8.95
N ASN A 624 14.46 40.53 -8.68
CA ASN A 624 13.24 40.49 -9.50
C ASN A 624 12.57 39.12 -9.69
N ARG A 625 12.99 38.10 -8.93
CA ARG A 625 12.35 36.76 -8.94
C ARG A 625 11.43 36.59 -7.74
N ASN A 626 10.22 36.10 -7.98
CA ASN A 626 9.28 35.78 -6.91
C ASN A 626 9.85 34.73 -5.96
N ILE A 627 9.85 35.06 -4.67
CA ILE A 627 10.22 34.14 -3.63
C ILE A 627 9.05 33.22 -3.31
N VAL A 628 9.27 31.91 -3.49
CA VAL A 628 8.28 30.89 -3.18
C VAL A 628 8.58 30.25 -1.83
N ALA A 629 7.60 30.33 -0.93
CA ALA A 629 7.61 29.68 0.37
C ALA A 629 6.67 28.45 0.38
N SER A 630 6.89 27.57 1.34
CA SER A 630 6.09 26.36 1.55
C SER A 630 5.12 26.57 2.71
N TYR A 631 3.88 26.13 2.55
CA TYR A 631 2.82 26.28 3.52
C TYR A 631 2.05 24.97 3.70
N LEU A 632 1.41 24.80 4.86
CA LEU A 632 0.40 23.77 5.08
C LEU A 632 -0.90 24.40 5.55
N ARG A 633 -2.02 23.84 5.08
CA ARG A 633 -3.33 24.11 5.65
C ARG A 633 -3.52 23.28 6.92
N VAL A 634 -3.90 23.92 8.02
CA VAL A 634 -4.20 23.27 9.30
C VAL A 634 -5.63 23.63 9.71
N GLY A 635 -6.57 22.90 9.13
CA GLY A 635 -8.01 23.11 9.33
C GLY A 635 -8.54 24.40 8.70
N PHE A 636 -9.75 24.77 9.16
CA PHE A 636 -10.49 25.93 8.70
C PHE A 636 -10.84 26.81 9.92
N ASP A 637 -11.11 28.09 9.69
CA ASP A 637 -11.71 28.96 10.71
C ASP A 637 -13.23 28.75 10.79
N ARG A 638 -13.91 29.55 11.63
CA ARG A 638 -15.37 29.44 11.84
C ARG A 638 -16.19 29.81 10.60
N GLU A 639 -15.61 30.52 9.64
CA GLU A 639 -16.24 30.93 8.39
C GLU A 639 -15.86 29.99 7.22
N GLY A 640 -15.11 28.91 7.50
CA GLY A 640 -14.66 27.97 6.49
C GLY A 640 -13.44 28.44 5.68
N LYS A 641 -12.76 29.51 6.09
CA LYS A 641 -11.53 29.97 5.42
C LYS A 641 -10.35 29.10 5.82
N TRP A 642 -9.41 28.93 4.90
CA TRP A 642 -8.22 28.10 5.13
C TRP A 642 -7.29 28.73 6.15
N ARG A 643 -6.92 27.96 7.18
CA ARG A 643 -5.86 28.36 8.12
C ARG A 643 -4.52 27.88 7.59
N THR A 644 -3.77 28.78 6.96
CA THR A 644 -2.53 28.45 6.25
C THR A 644 -1.31 28.92 7.02
N PHE A 645 -0.36 28.02 7.27
CA PHE A 645 0.83 28.28 8.07
C PHE A 645 2.10 28.04 7.25
N LYS A 646 3.05 28.97 7.34
CA LYS A 646 4.35 28.85 6.69
C LYS A 646 5.17 27.76 7.38
N LEU A 647 5.73 26.85 6.59
CA LEU A 647 6.68 25.86 7.05
C LEU A 647 8.06 26.52 7.29
N ARG A 648 8.85 25.90 8.17
CA ARG A 648 10.25 26.33 8.36
C ARG A 648 11.03 26.23 7.05
N GLN A 649 11.98 27.14 6.85
CA GLN A 649 12.78 27.18 5.62
C GLN A 649 13.64 25.93 5.40
N ASP A 650 14.01 25.25 6.49
CA ASP A 650 14.82 24.04 6.50
C ASP A 650 13.98 22.75 6.59
N TYR A 651 12.65 22.85 6.57
CA TYR A 651 11.75 21.69 6.63
C TYR A 651 11.53 21.07 5.25
N ILE A 652 11.59 19.75 5.19
CA ILE A 652 11.12 18.94 4.07
C ILE A 652 10.26 17.82 4.67
N ALA A 653 9.14 17.49 4.02
CA ALA A 653 8.32 16.36 4.43
C ALA A 653 9.17 15.09 4.55
N THR A 654 8.91 14.29 5.59
CA THR A 654 9.63 13.02 5.81
C THR A 654 9.51 12.11 4.59
N GLU A 655 10.59 11.39 4.26
CA GLU A 655 10.43 10.23 3.38
C GLU A 655 9.71 9.15 4.17
N LYS A 656 8.76 8.45 3.55
CA LYS A 656 8.02 7.38 4.23
C LYS A 656 8.07 6.12 3.40
N ILE A 657 8.41 5.03 4.05
CA ILE A 657 8.24 3.68 3.51
C ILE A 657 7.03 3.10 4.21
N GLN A 658 6.00 2.74 3.45
CA GLN A 658 4.80 2.13 4.00
C GLN A 658 5.15 0.72 4.48
N MET A 659 4.85 0.41 5.73
CA MET A 659 5.13 -0.91 6.32
C MET A 659 3.86 -1.67 6.70
N GLU A 660 2.73 -0.97 6.81
CA GLU A 660 1.42 -1.52 7.13
C GLU A 660 0.34 -0.70 6.42
N ASP A 661 -0.80 -1.31 6.12
CA ASP A 661 -1.99 -0.58 5.66
C ASP A 661 -3.26 -1.07 6.33
N ASP A 662 -3.69 -2.32 6.13
CA ASP A 662 -5.03 -2.78 6.53
C ASP A 662 -5.04 -4.14 7.25
N ILE A 663 -4.16 -5.08 6.87
CA ILE A 663 -3.98 -6.38 7.53
C ILE A 663 -2.52 -6.52 7.96
N SER A 664 -2.29 -6.42 9.27
CA SER A 664 -0.96 -6.53 9.87
C SER A 664 -0.87 -7.74 10.79
N ALA A 665 0.22 -8.50 10.67
CA ALA A 665 0.64 -9.49 11.66
C ALA A 665 1.68 -8.84 12.57
N SER A 666 1.59 -9.09 13.87
CA SER A 666 2.56 -8.55 14.83
C SER A 666 2.89 -9.51 15.97
N VAL A 667 4.03 -9.28 16.61
CA VAL A 667 4.51 -10.06 17.76
C VAL A 667 5.25 -9.16 18.74
N VAL A 668 5.04 -9.39 20.04
CA VAL A 668 5.72 -8.64 21.11
C VAL A 668 6.85 -9.49 21.69
N VAL A 669 8.07 -8.99 21.58
CA VAL A 669 9.29 -9.72 21.97
C VAL A 669 10.08 -8.95 23.03
N PRO A 670 10.84 -9.64 23.90
CA PRO A 670 11.81 -8.98 24.76
C PRO A 670 12.85 -8.22 23.92
N SER A 671 13.29 -7.04 24.38
CA SER A 671 14.30 -6.24 23.66
C SER A 671 15.61 -6.99 23.37
N LYS A 672 15.98 -8.00 24.16
CA LYS A 672 17.15 -8.85 23.92
C LYS A 672 17.07 -9.70 22.63
N CYS A 673 15.88 -9.92 22.08
CA CYS A 673 15.69 -10.64 20.82
C CYS A 673 16.08 -9.81 19.59
N VAL A 674 16.19 -8.48 19.74
CA VAL A 674 16.57 -7.58 18.65
C VAL A 674 17.95 -7.01 18.96
N ALA A 675 18.98 -7.59 18.35
CA ALA A 675 20.36 -7.10 18.47
C ALA A 675 20.48 -5.65 17.94
N ASN A 676 21.43 -4.88 18.49
CA ASN A 676 21.79 -3.55 17.98
C ASN A 676 20.66 -2.50 17.96
N CYS A 677 19.62 -2.63 18.80
CA CYS A 677 18.68 -1.55 19.03
C CYS A 677 19.42 -0.28 19.50
N ALA A 678 19.02 0.89 18.97
CA ALA A 678 19.65 2.16 19.31
C ALA A 678 19.83 2.34 20.83
N PRO A 679 21.00 2.82 21.30
CA PRO A 679 21.36 2.86 22.72
C PRO A 679 20.46 3.77 23.58
N THR A 680 19.64 4.60 22.95
CA THR A 680 18.69 5.52 23.60
C THR A 680 17.41 4.83 24.11
N ARG A 681 17.18 3.55 23.81
CA ARG A 681 16.01 2.82 24.33
C ARG A 681 16.25 2.31 25.75
N LYS A 682 15.28 2.54 26.63
CA LYS A 682 15.27 2.02 28.00
C LYS A 682 15.42 0.49 27.96
N ARG A 683 16.56 -0.02 28.42
CA ARG A 683 16.77 -1.46 28.64
C ARG A 683 15.61 -1.99 29.51
N GLY A 684 15.01 -3.10 29.12
CA GLY A 684 13.95 -3.77 29.90
C GLY A 684 12.50 -3.62 29.39
N GLN A 685 12.25 -2.91 28.27
CA GLN A 685 10.93 -2.90 27.62
C GLN A 685 10.85 -3.92 26.48
N SER A 686 9.66 -4.46 26.24
CA SER A 686 9.36 -5.28 25.06
C SER A 686 9.25 -4.43 23.79
N ILE A 687 9.46 -5.04 22.63
CA ILE A 687 9.40 -4.43 21.31
C ILE A 687 8.32 -5.13 20.52
N LYS A 688 7.48 -4.37 19.82
CA LYS A 688 6.52 -4.90 18.85
C LYS A 688 7.18 -4.94 17.47
N LEU A 689 7.19 -6.12 16.86
CA LEU A 689 7.58 -6.34 15.47
C LEU A 689 6.30 -6.48 14.66
N VAL A 690 6.26 -5.92 13.46
CA VAL A 690 5.07 -5.94 12.60
C VAL A 690 5.47 -6.31 11.18
N LYS A 691 4.53 -6.91 10.45
CA LYS A 691 4.65 -7.18 9.03
C LYS A 691 3.29 -7.06 8.36
N ASN A 692 3.25 -6.41 7.20
CA ASN A 692 2.06 -6.37 6.37
C ASN A 692 1.83 -7.74 5.73
N CYS A 693 0.62 -8.29 5.88
CA CYS A 693 0.22 -9.56 5.30
C CYS A 693 -0.07 -9.46 3.78
N GLU A 694 -0.16 -8.24 3.25
CA GLU A 694 -0.61 -7.93 1.89
C GLU A 694 0.57 -7.50 1.00
N TYR A 695 0.63 -8.01 -0.23
CA TYR A 695 1.56 -7.57 -1.29
C TYR A 695 0.96 -6.51 -2.21
N ARG A 696 -0.38 -6.45 -2.29
CA ARG A 696 -1.13 -5.40 -2.99
C ARG A 696 -2.24 -4.87 -2.09
N LEU A 697 -2.47 -3.56 -2.12
CA LEU A 697 -3.39 -2.84 -1.23
C LEU A 697 -4.66 -2.46 -1.99
N PHE A 698 -5.82 -2.88 -1.48
CA PHE A 698 -7.12 -2.60 -2.11
C PHE A 698 -7.62 -1.18 -1.82
N GLN A 699 -7.01 -0.20 -2.48
CA GLN A 699 -7.23 1.23 -2.28
C GLN A 699 -8.63 1.66 -2.73
N ARG A 700 -9.15 2.69 -2.05
CA ARG A 700 -10.36 3.44 -2.45
C ARG A 700 -9.97 4.90 -2.68
N PRO A 701 -9.68 5.31 -3.92
CA PRO A 701 -9.15 6.63 -4.20
C PRO A 701 -10.29 7.65 -4.33
N ASP A 702 -10.85 8.08 -3.19
CA ASP A 702 -11.99 9.00 -3.14
C ASP A 702 -11.70 10.35 -3.85
N ASP A 703 -10.44 10.82 -3.80
CA ASP A 703 -10.03 12.11 -4.37
C ASP A 703 -9.67 12.03 -5.86
N ALA A 704 -9.43 10.83 -6.41
CA ALA A 704 -9.01 10.65 -7.80
C ALA A 704 -10.14 10.88 -8.82
N ILE A 705 -11.38 11.07 -8.33
CA ILE A 705 -12.50 11.56 -9.15
C ILE A 705 -12.24 12.96 -9.70
N ILE A 706 -11.36 13.74 -9.04
CA ILE A 706 -10.92 15.07 -9.49
C ILE A 706 -9.62 14.89 -10.29
N PRO A 707 -9.65 15.07 -11.63
CA PRO A 707 -8.45 14.90 -12.47
C PRO A 707 -7.27 15.73 -11.97
N GLY A 708 -6.08 15.11 -11.88
CA GLY A 708 -4.83 15.73 -11.49
C GLY A 708 -4.61 15.91 -9.99
N PHE A 709 -5.62 15.61 -9.17
CA PHE A 709 -5.54 15.80 -7.72
C PHE A 709 -4.74 14.67 -7.05
N ASP A 710 -5.18 13.42 -7.20
CA ASP A 710 -4.47 12.24 -6.67
C ASP A 710 -3.46 11.70 -7.69
N LYS A 711 -2.26 12.29 -7.67
CA LYS A 711 -1.18 11.96 -8.60
C LYS A 711 -0.66 10.54 -8.43
N GLN A 712 -0.72 9.99 -7.22
CA GLN A 712 -0.26 8.62 -6.98
C GLN A 712 -1.22 7.63 -7.61
N THR A 713 -2.53 7.78 -7.37
CA THR A 713 -3.54 6.92 -7.98
C THR A 713 -3.51 7.00 -9.50
N GLU A 714 -3.39 8.20 -10.09
CA GLU A 714 -3.32 8.33 -11.55
C GLU A 714 -2.06 7.70 -12.15
N LYS A 715 -0.93 7.78 -11.44
CA LYS A 715 0.28 7.06 -11.84
C LYS A 715 0.04 5.55 -11.78
N ASP A 716 -0.40 5.03 -10.63
CA ASP A 716 -0.57 3.59 -10.41
C ASP A 716 -1.59 2.98 -11.39
N MET A 717 -2.72 3.65 -11.62
CA MET A 717 -3.77 3.20 -12.56
C MET A 717 -3.37 3.34 -14.04
N SER A 718 -2.29 4.06 -14.35
CA SER A 718 -1.74 4.18 -15.70
C SER A 718 -0.73 3.08 -16.05
N GLU A 719 -0.18 2.41 -15.03
CA GLU A 719 0.74 1.28 -15.20
C GLU A 719 -0.01 0.01 -15.65
N PRO A 720 0.65 -0.93 -16.34
CA PRO A 720 0.01 -2.19 -16.74
C PRO A 720 -0.25 -3.13 -15.54
N ASP A 721 -0.96 -4.24 -15.81
CA ASP A 721 -1.24 -5.33 -14.85
C ASP A 721 -2.10 -4.95 -13.62
N ASN A 722 -2.88 -3.88 -13.73
CA ASN A 722 -3.83 -3.46 -12.69
C ASN A 722 -5.00 -4.45 -12.54
N PHE A 723 -5.42 -4.65 -11.29
CA PHE A 723 -6.74 -5.19 -10.96
C PHE A 723 -7.64 -4.04 -10.52
N LEU A 724 -8.72 -3.79 -11.25
CA LEU A 724 -9.65 -2.68 -11.06
C LEU A 724 -11.06 -3.19 -10.73
N ALA A 725 -11.79 -2.45 -9.92
CA ALA A 725 -13.20 -2.70 -9.66
C ALA A 725 -13.99 -1.40 -9.47
N ASN A 726 -15.26 -1.41 -9.91
CA ASN A 726 -16.19 -0.29 -9.84
C ASN A 726 -15.72 0.96 -10.62
N TYR A 727 -15.26 0.75 -11.84
CA TYR A 727 -15.00 1.81 -12.82
C TYR A 727 -15.81 1.60 -14.09
N GLU A 728 -16.02 2.66 -14.86
CA GLU A 728 -16.60 2.56 -16.21
C GLU A 728 -15.59 1.96 -17.20
N PRO A 729 -15.99 0.96 -18.02
CA PRO A 729 -15.20 0.48 -19.15
C PRO A 729 -15.34 1.45 -20.33
N ILE A 730 -14.42 2.40 -20.48
CA ILE A 730 -14.51 3.44 -21.52
C ILE A 730 -13.90 2.93 -22.83
N SER A 731 -14.58 3.14 -23.95
CA SER A 731 -14.09 2.79 -25.30
C SER A 731 -14.75 3.63 -26.39
N GLY A 732 -14.24 3.53 -27.62
CA GLY A 732 -14.84 4.13 -28.82
C GLY A 732 -15.11 5.64 -28.69
N GLU A 733 -16.30 6.08 -29.11
CA GLU A 733 -16.69 7.50 -29.11
C GLU A 733 -16.68 8.13 -27.70
N ALA A 734 -16.95 7.35 -26.64
CA ALA A 734 -16.89 7.88 -25.27
C ALA A 734 -15.45 8.25 -24.89
N LEU A 735 -14.48 7.42 -25.30
CA LEU A 735 -13.06 7.70 -25.10
C LEU A 735 -12.61 8.90 -25.95
N SER A 736 -13.02 8.96 -27.21
CA SER A 736 -12.67 10.07 -28.09
C SER A 736 -13.19 11.39 -27.56
N ARG A 737 -14.44 11.45 -27.08
CA ARG A 737 -14.99 12.65 -26.44
C ARG A 737 -14.22 13.07 -25.19
N LEU A 738 -13.77 12.11 -24.38
CA LEU A 738 -12.95 12.40 -23.19
C LEU A 738 -11.58 13.00 -23.57
N VAL A 739 -10.94 12.49 -24.61
CA VAL A 739 -9.63 12.98 -25.07
C VAL A 739 -9.75 14.33 -25.83
N GLU A 740 -10.86 14.53 -26.55
CA GLU A 740 -11.16 15.77 -27.29
C GLU A 740 -11.62 16.92 -26.37
N ASP A 741 -12.14 16.62 -25.17
CA ASP A 741 -12.39 17.64 -24.15
C ASP A 741 -11.06 18.14 -23.54
N VAL A 742 -10.40 19.04 -24.27
CA VAL A 742 -9.11 19.65 -23.90
C VAL A 742 -9.14 20.26 -22.49
N HIS A 743 -10.27 20.78 -22.02
CA HIS A 743 -10.34 21.39 -20.69
C HIS A 743 -10.21 20.34 -19.60
N THR A 744 -10.92 19.22 -19.71
CA THR A 744 -10.85 18.12 -18.75
C THR A 744 -9.58 17.29 -18.92
N PHE A 745 -9.20 16.98 -20.16
CA PHE A 745 -8.08 16.12 -20.47
C PHE A 745 -6.75 16.64 -19.90
N TYR A 746 -6.50 17.95 -20.01
CA TYR A 746 -5.26 18.56 -19.50
C TYR A 746 -5.25 18.78 -17.98
N LEU A 747 -6.34 18.47 -17.26
CA LEU A 747 -6.35 18.41 -15.80
C LEU A 747 -5.74 17.10 -15.28
N PHE A 748 -5.84 15.99 -16.02
CA PHE A 748 -5.18 14.73 -15.65
C PHE A 748 -3.66 14.91 -15.59
N THR A 749 -2.99 14.07 -14.82
CA THR A 749 -1.53 13.98 -14.81
C THR A 749 -1.00 13.41 -16.14
N PRO A 750 0.27 13.70 -16.51
CA PRO A 750 0.85 13.18 -17.75
C PRO A 750 0.77 11.66 -17.93
N PRO A 751 0.94 10.80 -16.89
CA PRO A 751 0.77 9.36 -17.04
C PRO A 751 -0.64 8.95 -17.48
N MET A 752 -1.69 9.50 -16.84
CA MET A 752 -3.08 9.21 -17.20
C MET A 752 -3.43 9.76 -18.58
N GLN A 753 -2.95 10.96 -18.94
CA GLN A 753 -3.10 11.51 -20.29
C GLN A 753 -2.49 10.57 -21.34
N ALA A 754 -1.28 10.07 -21.11
CA ALA A 754 -0.59 9.18 -22.03
C ALA A 754 -1.35 7.86 -22.24
N LEU A 755 -1.85 7.26 -21.15
CA LEU A 755 -2.67 6.05 -21.21
C LEU A 755 -3.95 6.28 -22.03
N LEU A 756 -4.74 7.30 -21.70
CA LEU A 756 -6.02 7.57 -22.35
C LEU A 756 -5.85 7.91 -23.83
N LYS A 757 -4.84 8.73 -24.15
CA LYS A 757 -4.51 9.06 -25.54
C LYS A 757 -4.05 7.83 -26.32
N SER A 758 -3.16 7.03 -25.75
CA SER A 758 -2.69 5.80 -26.41
C SER A 758 -3.83 4.80 -26.63
N ALA A 759 -4.78 4.68 -25.70
CA ALA A 759 -5.99 3.86 -25.89
C ALA A 759 -6.89 4.41 -27.02
N ASN A 760 -7.05 5.72 -27.08
CA ASN A 760 -7.85 6.37 -28.12
C ASN A 760 -7.23 6.23 -29.51
N ASP A 761 -5.91 6.41 -29.62
CA ASP A 761 -5.17 6.33 -30.87
C ASP A 761 -5.20 4.90 -31.46
N GLU A 762 -5.23 3.87 -30.61
CA GLU A 762 -5.41 2.47 -31.04
C GLU A 762 -6.84 2.15 -31.50
N GLY A 763 -7.85 2.92 -31.05
CA GLY A 763 -9.24 2.83 -31.49
C GLY A 763 -9.96 1.52 -31.15
N THR A 764 -9.36 0.63 -30.35
CA THR A 764 -9.92 -0.68 -29.97
C THR A 764 -9.67 -1.00 -28.49
N GLY A 765 -10.50 -1.87 -27.91
CA GLY A 765 -10.41 -2.26 -26.50
C GLY A 765 -11.02 -1.27 -25.51
N PHE A 766 -10.85 -1.55 -24.22
CA PHE A 766 -11.36 -0.74 -23.12
C PHE A 766 -10.23 -0.08 -22.34
N VAL A 767 -10.51 1.06 -21.70
CA VAL A 767 -9.60 1.73 -20.77
C VAL A 767 -10.39 2.25 -19.58
N VAL A 768 -9.73 2.36 -18.43
CA VAL A 768 -10.30 2.98 -17.23
C VAL A 768 -9.65 4.35 -16.99
N SER A 769 -10.46 5.32 -16.58
CA SER A 769 -10.03 6.64 -16.12
C SER A 769 -10.24 6.75 -14.60
N SER A 770 -9.31 7.39 -13.89
CA SER A 770 -9.44 7.70 -12.46
C SER A 770 -10.71 8.50 -12.13
N ALA A 771 -11.15 9.35 -13.07
CA ALA A 771 -12.28 10.26 -12.88
C ALA A 771 -13.66 9.66 -13.19
N HIS A 772 -13.72 8.40 -13.65
CA HIS A 772 -14.97 7.78 -14.10
C HIS A 772 -15.28 6.47 -13.34
N PRO A 773 -15.67 6.56 -12.05
CA PRO A 773 -16.22 5.43 -11.32
C PRO A 773 -17.45 4.84 -12.02
N ARG A 774 -17.71 3.56 -11.78
CA ARG A 774 -18.89 2.86 -12.30
C ARG A 774 -20.18 3.59 -11.93
N ILE A 775 -21.11 3.72 -12.86
CA ILE A 775 -22.46 4.24 -12.61
C ILE A 775 -23.32 3.15 -11.97
N VAL A 776 -23.89 3.46 -10.81
CA VAL A 776 -24.81 2.61 -10.05
C VAL A 776 -26.04 3.45 -9.73
N ASP A 777 -27.22 3.00 -10.17
CA ASP A 777 -28.49 3.73 -10.01
C ASP A 777 -28.45 5.18 -10.55
N GLY A 778 -27.71 5.39 -11.64
CA GLY A 778 -27.59 6.69 -12.32
C GLY A 778 -26.51 7.62 -11.77
N GLU A 779 -25.81 7.23 -10.70
CA GLU A 779 -24.78 8.04 -10.05
C GLU A 779 -23.41 7.32 -10.02
N PRO A 780 -22.28 8.05 -10.04
CA PRO A 780 -20.97 7.44 -9.85
C PRO A 780 -20.84 6.72 -8.49
N SER A 781 -20.33 5.49 -8.51
CA SER A 781 -20.09 4.72 -7.30
C SER A 781 -19.12 5.46 -6.37
N LYS A 782 -19.46 5.47 -5.08
CA LYS A 782 -18.60 6.01 -4.00
C LYS A 782 -17.57 4.98 -3.52
N ASN A 783 -17.39 3.89 -4.25
CA ASN A 783 -16.47 2.83 -3.90
C ASN A 783 -15.65 2.35 -5.10
N PRO A 784 -14.99 3.26 -5.87
CA PRO A 784 -14.00 2.86 -6.87
C PRO A 784 -12.83 2.15 -6.20
N ARG A 785 -12.25 1.14 -6.85
CA ARG A 785 -11.19 0.31 -6.25
C ARG A 785 -10.12 -0.12 -7.24
N TYR A 786 -8.89 -0.22 -6.75
CA TYR A 786 -7.79 -0.87 -7.46
C TYR A 786 -6.83 -1.55 -6.47
N LEU A 787 -6.05 -2.52 -6.95
CA LEU A 787 -4.96 -3.14 -6.19
C LEU A 787 -3.63 -2.43 -6.44
N GLN A 788 -3.28 -1.51 -5.54
CA GLN A 788 -1.98 -0.83 -5.55
C GLN A 788 -0.86 -1.80 -5.15
N ILE A 789 0.22 -1.88 -5.93
CA ILE A 789 1.42 -2.62 -5.50
C ILE A 789 1.99 -1.96 -4.24
N ARG A 790 2.32 -2.76 -3.21
CA ARG A 790 2.85 -2.20 -1.96
C ARG A 790 4.13 -1.38 -2.26
N PRO A 791 4.21 -0.09 -1.87
CA PRO A 791 5.27 0.80 -2.36
C PRO A 791 6.71 0.38 -2.02
N ASP A 792 6.92 -0.40 -0.95
CA ASP A 792 8.23 -0.94 -0.56
C ASP A 792 8.70 -2.11 -1.45
N LEU A 793 7.83 -2.68 -2.28
CA LEU A 793 8.13 -3.76 -3.22
C LEU A 793 8.45 -3.25 -4.63
N VAL A 794 8.11 -1.99 -4.92
CA VAL A 794 8.39 -1.35 -6.21
C VAL A 794 9.85 -0.89 -6.22
N LYS A 795 10.61 -1.30 -7.24
CA LYS A 795 12.03 -0.94 -7.39
C LYS A 795 12.24 0.49 -7.88
#